data_AF-A0A0B7F7H8-F1
#
_entry.id   AF-A0A0B7F7H8-F1
#
_cell.length_a   1.000
_cell.length_b   1.000
_cell.length_c   1.000
_cell.angle_alpha   90.00
_cell.angle_beta   90.00
_cell.angle_gamma   90.00
#
_symmetry.space_group_name_H-M   'P 1'
#
loop_
_entity.id
_entity.type
_entity.pdbx_description
1 polymer ?
#
loop_
_entity_poly.entity_id
_entity_poly.type
_entity_poly.pdbx_seq_one_letter_code
_entity_poly.pdbx_strand_id
1 'polypeptide(L)'
;MPATGAPAMPPASADLATTWPFLEEGVEHIMIRLHTGVTYSKYMNLYTAVYNYCTSSRLHGSFENSALGSRTGANLMGSDLYNNLTRYFTTHLEAQREKSEPIVDQDLLVFYASEWDRFTTGANYINRLFAYLNRHWVKREKDEGRKNVYQVYILALVQWRDRLFYPIQNKDHKLVVALLKMIEKQRNGETIDTGLVKKVIDSFVSLGLDDNDQNKAQLDVYQKEFQTPFIEATEKYYAHESATFLQEHSVPEYLKKAEERLREEEDRIERYLHFSTRKTLISKCEDVLIREHSEKMQDDFQNLLDYDKDEDLQRMYSLLARIPEGLDPLRKKFEEHVKKAGLAAIAKLHGEAANSPGGEVEPKVYVDALLEVHHKNQETVNRSFRGEAGFVASLDRACRDFVNRNAATGTSSTKSPELLAKHADALLRKNNKLSEEGDLEDHLNKVMTLFKYIEDKDVFQTFYTTKLSKRLIHGVSASDESEASMIAKLKEACGFEYTNKLQRMFTDMQLSKDLTDQFKERMEVAHDAADLDVAFSAMVLGTNFWPLNAPAHNFNIPKNILPTYERFQRYYQSKHSGRKLTWLWNYSKNELRTNYLNQKYILMTSSYQMAVLVQYNENDTLSLDELVTATGIPKELLSQVLAVLVKAKVLINEETEQYDLNPSFKSKKIRVNLNQPIKAEVKQESSDVLKTVDEDRKYVIQATIVRIMKARKTMKNQVLIQEVTSQISTRFAPRIPDIKKAIDTLLEKEYIERADGQRDVFNYVA
;
A
#
# COMPACT_ATOMS: atom_id res chain seq x y z
N MET A 1 -25.44 -64.21 -53.21
CA MET A 1 -25.39 -65.44 -52.37
C MET A 1 -26.59 -65.43 -51.44
N PRO A 2 -27.20 -66.59 -51.16
CA PRO A 2 -28.54 -66.68 -50.58
C PRO A 2 -28.58 -66.23 -49.12
N ALA A 3 -29.74 -65.74 -48.71
CA ALA A 3 -30.08 -65.35 -47.35
C ALA A 3 -29.90 -66.54 -46.39
N THR A 4 -28.81 -66.53 -45.63
CA THR A 4 -28.74 -67.27 -44.37
C THR A 4 -29.71 -66.59 -43.42
N GLY A 5 -30.82 -67.27 -43.11
CA GLY A 5 -31.83 -66.76 -42.19
C GLY A 5 -31.19 -66.28 -40.89
N ALA A 6 -31.69 -65.16 -40.36
CA ALA A 6 -31.28 -64.69 -39.05
C ALA A 6 -31.33 -65.87 -38.07
N PRO A 7 -30.27 -66.15 -37.31
CA PRO A 7 -30.22 -67.28 -36.42
C PRO A 7 -31.44 -67.22 -35.49
N ALA A 8 -32.24 -68.28 -35.51
CA ALA A 8 -33.41 -68.39 -34.66
C ALA A 8 -32.97 -68.25 -33.20
N MET A 9 -33.77 -67.58 -32.37
CA MET A 9 -33.45 -67.39 -30.95
C MET A 9 -33.09 -68.75 -30.34
N PRO A 10 -31.91 -68.89 -29.72
CA PRO A 10 -31.50 -70.16 -29.15
C PRO A 10 -32.50 -70.59 -28.05
N PRO A 11 -32.85 -71.89 -27.96
CA PRO A 11 -33.70 -72.41 -26.89
C PRO A 11 -33.17 -72.02 -25.51
N ALA A 12 -34.05 -71.87 -24.51
CA ALA A 12 -33.65 -71.50 -23.14
C ALA A 12 -32.64 -72.47 -22.48
N SER A 13 -32.46 -73.67 -23.06
CA SER A 13 -31.50 -74.70 -22.62
C SER A 13 -30.29 -74.88 -23.55
N ALA A 14 -30.05 -73.96 -24.48
CA ALA A 14 -28.95 -74.03 -25.43
C ALA A 14 -27.57 -73.94 -24.75
N ASP A 15 -26.59 -74.63 -25.30
CA ASP A 15 -25.20 -74.60 -24.82
C ASP A 15 -24.46 -73.32 -25.28
N LEU A 16 -23.24 -73.12 -24.77
CA LEU A 16 -22.42 -71.95 -25.13
C LEU A 16 -22.13 -71.91 -26.64
N ALA A 17 -21.87 -73.08 -27.24
CA ALA A 17 -21.54 -73.23 -28.65
C ALA A 17 -22.68 -72.79 -29.58
N THR A 18 -23.95 -72.92 -29.14
CA THR A 18 -25.12 -72.46 -29.88
C THR A 18 -25.52 -71.03 -29.53
N THR A 19 -25.33 -70.61 -28.28
CA THR A 19 -25.78 -69.29 -27.78
C THR A 19 -24.81 -68.17 -28.14
N TRP A 20 -23.50 -68.42 -28.11
CA TRP A 20 -22.49 -67.39 -28.40
C TRP A 20 -22.54 -66.89 -29.85
N PRO A 21 -22.65 -67.73 -30.90
CA PRO A 21 -22.73 -67.22 -32.28
C PRO A 21 -23.91 -66.27 -32.53
N PHE A 22 -25.06 -66.52 -31.88
CA PHE A 22 -26.22 -65.61 -31.93
C PHE A 22 -25.94 -64.28 -31.22
N LEU A 23 -25.28 -64.32 -30.06
CA LEU A 23 -24.87 -63.13 -29.32
C LEU A 23 -23.76 -62.35 -30.02
N GLU A 24 -22.80 -63.04 -30.63
CA GLU A 24 -21.67 -62.48 -31.37
C GLU A 24 -22.15 -61.71 -32.59
N GLU A 25 -23.09 -62.23 -33.38
CA GLU A 25 -23.70 -61.48 -34.49
C GLU A 25 -24.40 -60.19 -33.99
N GLY A 26 -25.08 -60.27 -32.85
CA GLY A 26 -25.73 -59.12 -32.22
C GLY A 26 -24.73 -58.08 -31.72
N VAL A 27 -23.67 -58.52 -31.06
CA VAL A 27 -22.57 -57.69 -30.55
C VAL A 27 -21.80 -57.06 -31.71
N GLU A 28 -21.51 -57.80 -32.77
CA GLU A 28 -20.86 -57.30 -33.99
C GLU A 28 -21.71 -56.23 -34.69
N HIS A 29 -23.02 -56.45 -34.79
CA HIS A 29 -23.93 -55.46 -35.32
C HIS A 29 -23.93 -54.16 -34.50
N ILE A 30 -23.89 -54.26 -33.16
CA ILE A 30 -23.84 -53.09 -32.28
C ILE A 30 -22.48 -52.36 -32.36
N MET A 31 -21.37 -53.08 -32.56
CA MET A 31 -20.03 -52.49 -32.61
C MET A 31 -19.66 -51.89 -33.97
N ILE A 32 -20.15 -52.48 -35.07
CA ILE A 32 -19.77 -52.09 -36.44
C ILE A 32 -20.87 -51.24 -37.10
N ARG A 33 -22.15 -51.56 -36.89
CA ARG A 33 -23.29 -50.98 -37.62
C ARG A 33 -24.22 -50.16 -36.72
N LEU A 34 -23.63 -49.27 -35.91
CA LEU A 34 -24.38 -48.34 -35.06
C LEU A 34 -25.41 -47.49 -35.83
N HIS A 35 -25.07 -47.08 -37.06
CA HIS A 35 -25.91 -46.23 -37.90
C HIS A 35 -27.15 -46.92 -38.47
N THR A 36 -27.17 -48.25 -38.59
CA THR A 36 -28.35 -48.98 -39.08
C THR A 36 -29.37 -49.25 -37.97
N GLY A 37 -28.97 -49.09 -36.70
CA GLY A 37 -29.79 -49.33 -35.52
C GLY A 37 -30.15 -50.81 -35.31
N VAL A 38 -30.46 -51.19 -34.07
CA VAL A 38 -30.99 -52.53 -33.75
C VAL A 38 -32.47 -52.39 -33.43
N THR A 39 -33.33 -53.22 -34.04
CA THR A 39 -34.76 -53.21 -33.72
C THR A 39 -34.98 -53.63 -32.27
N TYR A 40 -35.99 -53.04 -31.61
CA TYR A 40 -36.29 -53.35 -30.20
C TYR A 40 -36.48 -54.86 -29.98
N SER A 41 -37.15 -55.55 -30.91
CA SER A 41 -37.32 -57.01 -30.86
C SER A 41 -35.99 -57.75 -30.93
N LYS A 42 -35.07 -57.39 -31.84
CA LYS A 42 -33.74 -58.03 -31.93
C LYS A 42 -32.91 -57.76 -30.66
N TYR A 43 -32.93 -56.53 -30.15
CA TYR A 43 -32.22 -56.17 -28.91
C TYR A 43 -32.76 -56.93 -27.69
N MET A 44 -34.09 -57.02 -27.55
CA MET A 44 -34.72 -57.77 -26.47
C MET A 44 -34.42 -59.27 -26.56
N ASN A 45 -34.42 -59.83 -27.78
CA ASN A 45 -34.06 -61.23 -28.00
C ASN A 45 -32.61 -61.53 -27.58
N LEU A 46 -31.67 -60.61 -27.87
CA LEU A 46 -30.29 -60.72 -27.42
C LEU A 46 -30.19 -60.62 -25.88
N TYR A 47 -30.91 -59.69 -25.26
CA TYR A 47 -30.95 -59.56 -23.80
C TYR A 47 -31.51 -60.82 -23.13
N THR A 48 -32.61 -61.36 -23.66
CA THR A 48 -33.23 -62.60 -23.22
C THR A 48 -32.30 -63.79 -23.40
N ALA A 49 -31.51 -63.85 -24.48
CA ALA A 49 -30.51 -64.91 -24.66
C ALA A 49 -29.40 -64.83 -23.59
N VAL A 50 -28.89 -63.64 -23.28
CA VAL A 50 -27.93 -63.44 -22.17
C VAL A 50 -28.55 -63.85 -20.83
N TYR A 51 -29.79 -63.42 -20.55
CA TYR A 51 -30.52 -63.76 -19.33
C TYR A 51 -30.74 -65.27 -19.18
N ASN A 52 -31.26 -65.94 -20.22
CA ASN A 52 -31.54 -67.37 -20.22
C ASN A 52 -30.25 -68.17 -19.99
N TYR A 53 -29.15 -67.78 -20.64
CA TYR A 53 -27.87 -68.44 -20.45
C TYR A 53 -27.34 -68.27 -19.01
N CYS A 54 -27.41 -67.05 -18.46
CA CYS A 54 -26.99 -66.78 -17.07
C CYS A 54 -27.88 -67.43 -16.00
N THR A 55 -29.12 -67.81 -16.33
CA THR A 55 -30.10 -68.41 -15.40
C THR A 55 -30.33 -69.90 -15.63
N SER A 56 -29.80 -70.49 -16.70
CA SER A 56 -29.96 -71.91 -16.97
C SER A 56 -29.25 -72.76 -15.91
N SER A 57 -29.93 -73.79 -15.40
CA SER A 57 -29.54 -74.53 -14.20
C SER A 57 -28.69 -75.78 -14.45
N ARG A 58 -27.93 -75.86 -15.55
CA ARG A 58 -27.13 -77.06 -15.84
C ARG A 58 -25.89 -77.14 -14.95
N LEU A 59 -26.07 -77.79 -13.78
CA LEU A 59 -25.08 -78.65 -13.11
C LEU A 59 -25.78 -79.52 -12.04
N HIS A 60 -26.51 -80.53 -12.50
CA HIS A 60 -26.66 -81.83 -11.83
C HIS A 60 -26.55 -82.89 -12.92
N GLY A 61 -25.34 -83.40 -13.16
CA GLY A 61 -25.12 -84.48 -14.12
C GLY A 61 -23.65 -84.65 -14.56
N SER A 62 -22.98 -85.61 -13.92
CA SER A 62 -21.69 -86.24 -14.28
C SER A 62 -20.42 -85.40 -14.28
N PHE A 63 -19.76 -85.32 -13.11
CA PHE A 63 -18.31 -85.55 -12.96
C PHE A 63 -18.03 -85.89 -11.50
N GLU A 64 -17.76 -87.17 -11.20
CA GLU A 64 -17.07 -87.58 -9.98
C GLU A 64 -15.58 -87.24 -10.08
N ASN A 65 -14.99 -86.87 -8.94
CA ASN A 65 -13.57 -86.69 -8.65
C ASN A 65 -12.84 -85.43 -9.17
N SER A 66 -12.96 -84.34 -8.42
CA SER A 66 -11.77 -83.67 -7.84
C SER A 66 -12.14 -82.69 -6.73
N ALA A 67 -11.38 -82.72 -5.65
CA ALA A 67 -11.57 -81.92 -4.45
C ALA A 67 -11.26 -80.43 -4.71
N LEU A 68 -12.30 -79.60 -4.84
CA LEU A 68 -12.29 -78.17 -4.48
C LEU A 68 -13.74 -77.68 -4.33
N GLY A 69 -14.00 -76.84 -3.33
CA GLY A 69 -15.33 -76.51 -2.81
C GLY A 69 -16.38 -76.04 -3.83
N SER A 70 -17.63 -76.41 -3.51
CA SER A 70 -18.93 -75.96 -4.04
C SER A 70 -18.89 -74.71 -4.95
N ARG A 71 -18.80 -74.92 -6.27
CA ARG A 71 -19.10 -73.89 -7.29
C ARG A 71 -20.46 -74.21 -7.92
N THR A 72 -21.45 -73.37 -7.63
CA THR A 72 -22.81 -73.47 -8.19
C THR A 72 -22.80 -73.20 -9.70
N GLY A 73 -23.70 -73.84 -10.47
CA GLY A 73 -23.72 -73.80 -11.94
C GLY A 73 -23.78 -72.40 -12.57
N ALA A 74 -24.28 -71.39 -11.85
CA ALA A 74 -24.28 -70.00 -12.30
C ALA A 74 -22.86 -69.36 -12.38
N ASN A 75 -21.85 -69.88 -11.67
CA ASN A 75 -20.48 -69.33 -11.68
C ASN A 75 -19.70 -69.68 -12.96
N LEU A 76 -19.91 -70.87 -13.54
CA LEU A 76 -19.24 -71.29 -14.77
C LEU A 76 -19.80 -70.54 -15.98
N MET A 77 -21.12 -70.45 -16.09
CA MET A 77 -21.79 -69.84 -17.25
C MET A 77 -21.54 -68.33 -17.37
N GLY A 78 -21.47 -67.60 -16.26
CA GLY A 78 -21.11 -66.18 -16.29
C GLY A 78 -19.67 -65.93 -16.74
N SER A 79 -18.73 -66.80 -16.33
CA SER A 79 -17.32 -66.71 -16.73
C SER A 79 -17.11 -66.97 -18.21
N ASP A 80 -17.85 -67.92 -18.78
CA ASP A 80 -17.74 -68.28 -20.19
C ASP A 80 -18.17 -67.14 -21.12
N LEU A 81 -19.31 -66.48 -20.82
CA LEU A 81 -19.76 -65.30 -21.57
C LEU A 81 -18.81 -64.12 -21.44
N TYR A 82 -18.28 -63.86 -20.25
CA TYR A 82 -17.33 -62.77 -20.01
C TYR A 82 -16.02 -62.97 -20.77
N ASN A 83 -15.49 -64.20 -20.79
CA ASN A 83 -14.26 -64.55 -21.52
C ASN A 83 -14.46 -64.46 -23.03
N ASN A 84 -15.58 -64.94 -23.56
CA ASN A 84 -15.88 -64.83 -24.99
C ASN A 84 -16.08 -63.37 -25.42
N LEU A 85 -16.73 -62.54 -24.60
CA LEU A 85 -16.85 -61.11 -24.85
C LEU A 85 -15.50 -60.39 -24.81
N THR A 86 -14.63 -60.76 -23.87
CA THR A 86 -13.25 -60.26 -23.80
C THR A 86 -12.47 -60.63 -25.07
N ARG A 87 -12.60 -61.88 -25.53
CA ARG A 87 -11.96 -62.36 -26.77
C ARG A 87 -12.46 -61.60 -28.00
N TYR A 88 -13.78 -61.38 -28.09
CA TYR A 88 -14.36 -60.59 -29.18
C TYR A 88 -13.81 -59.15 -29.20
N PHE A 89 -13.79 -58.46 -28.05
CA PHE A 89 -13.21 -57.11 -27.99
C PHE A 89 -11.74 -57.10 -28.39
N THR A 90 -10.97 -58.12 -27.99
CA THR A 90 -9.55 -58.27 -28.37
C THR A 90 -9.40 -58.38 -29.88
N THR A 91 -10.07 -59.34 -30.52
CA THR A 91 -10.00 -59.54 -31.99
C THR A 91 -10.47 -58.31 -32.76
N HIS A 92 -11.54 -57.66 -32.30
CA HIS A 92 -12.06 -56.45 -32.94
C HIS A 92 -11.04 -55.31 -32.89
N LEU A 93 -10.43 -55.06 -31.73
CA LEU A 93 -9.47 -53.98 -31.53
C LEU A 93 -8.13 -54.25 -32.23
N GLU A 94 -7.68 -55.50 -32.31
CA GLU A 94 -6.51 -55.89 -33.10
C GLU A 94 -6.71 -55.59 -34.59
N ALA A 95 -7.89 -55.88 -35.15
CA ALA A 95 -8.22 -55.53 -36.52
C ALA A 95 -8.27 -54.00 -36.76
N GLN A 96 -8.71 -53.20 -35.78
CA GLN A 96 -8.67 -51.74 -35.89
C GLN A 96 -7.24 -51.19 -35.76
N ARG A 97 -6.39 -51.84 -34.96
CA ARG A 97 -4.98 -51.49 -34.82
C ARG A 97 -4.22 -51.68 -36.13
N GLU A 98 -4.46 -52.78 -36.85
CA GLU A 98 -3.82 -53.00 -38.16
C GLU A 98 -4.20 -51.90 -39.16
N LYS A 99 -5.45 -51.42 -39.11
CA LYS A 99 -5.91 -50.30 -39.96
C LYS A 99 -5.32 -48.95 -39.58
N SER A 100 -4.93 -48.75 -38.32
CA SER A 100 -4.35 -47.48 -37.86
C SER A 100 -2.86 -47.36 -38.19
N GLU A 101 -2.17 -48.47 -38.46
CA GLU A 101 -0.73 -48.52 -38.65
C GLU A 101 -0.17 -47.63 -39.78
N PRO A 102 -0.81 -47.50 -40.97
CA PRO A 102 -0.35 -46.61 -42.03
C PRO A 102 -0.77 -45.15 -41.86
N ILE A 103 -1.65 -44.83 -40.91
CA ILE A 103 -2.21 -43.49 -40.72
C ILE A 103 -1.30 -42.67 -39.79
N VAL A 104 -1.08 -41.39 -40.13
CA VAL A 104 -0.18 -40.49 -39.39
C VAL A 104 -0.82 -39.12 -39.13
N ASP A 105 -0.26 -38.37 -38.17
CA ASP A 105 -0.61 -36.99 -37.86
C ASP A 105 -2.13 -36.74 -37.68
N GLN A 106 -2.70 -35.74 -38.35
CA GLN A 106 -4.10 -35.34 -38.16
C GLN A 106 -5.09 -36.45 -38.57
N ASP A 107 -4.78 -37.20 -39.63
CA ASP A 107 -5.63 -38.30 -40.09
C ASP A 107 -5.70 -39.41 -39.04
N LEU A 108 -4.61 -39.63 -38.28
CA LEU A 108 -4.58 -40.59 -37.18
C LEU A 108 -5.51 -40.14 -36.04
N LEU A 109 -5.54 -38.84 -35.73
CA LEU A 109 -6.43 -38.30 -34.72
C LEU A 109 -7.90 -38.43 -35.15
N VAL A 110 -8.23 -38.11 -36.41
CA VAL A 110 -9.58 -38.28 -36.96
C VAL A 110 -10.01 -39.74 -36.89
N PHE A 111 -9.16 -40.65 -37.36
CA PHE A 111 -9.41 -42.09 -37.28
C PHE A 111 -9.65 -42.51 -35.83
N TYR A 112 -8.73 -42.21 -34.93
CA TYR A 112 -8.82 -42.60 -33.52
C TYR A 112 -10.07 -42.03 -32.85
N ALA A 113 -10.40 -40.76 -33.05
CA ALA A 113 -11.58 -40.14 -32.44
C ALA A 113 -12.89 -40.73 -32.97
N SER A 114 -12.96 -41.02 -34.28
CA SER A 114 -14.15 -41.65 -34.88
C SER A 114 -14.36 -43.07 -34.37
N GLU A 115 -13.27 -43.84 -34.25
CA GLU A 115 -13.30 -45.19 -33.73
C GLU A 115 -13.57 -45.22 -32.23
N TRP A 116 -13.05 -44.26 -31.46
CA TRP A 116 -13.32 -44.10 -30.03
C TRP A 116 -14.79 -43.83 -29.76
N ASP A 117 -15.39 -42.90 -30.50
CA ASP A 117 -16.81 -42.55 -30.37
C ASP A 117 -17.70 -43.75 -30.74
N ARG A 118 -17.39 -44.43 -31.85
CA ARG A 118 -18.11 -45.64 -32.26
C ARG A 118 -17.99 -46.76 -31.23
N PHE A 119 -16.77 -47.04 -30.78
CA PHE A 119 -16.48 -48.15 -29.87
C PHE A 119 -17.08 -47.91 -28.48
N THR A 120 -16.92 -46.72 -27.90
CA THR A 120 -17.48 -46.40 -26.58
C THR A 120 -19.00 -46.32 -26.59
N THR A 121 -19.60 -45.81 -27.67
CA THR A 121 -21.06 -45.84 -27.85
C THR A 121 -21.57 -47.27 -27.97
N GLY A 122 -20.92 -48.11 -28.79
CA GLY A 122 -21.25 -49.53 -28.92
C GLY A 122 -21.09 -50.28 -27.59
N ALA A 123 -19.99 -50.05 -26.89
CA ALA A 123 -19.72 -50.63 -25.57
C ALA A 123 -20.78 -50.24 -24.53
N ASN A 124 -21.32 -49.02 -24.59
CA ASN A 124 -22.43 -48.60 -23.71
C ASN A 124 -23.71 -49.40 -23.98
N TYR A 125 -24.05 -49.67 -25.24
CA TYR A 125 -25.18 -50.52 -25.59
C TYR A 125 -24.95 -51.99 -25.19
N ILE A 126 -23.74 -52.52 -25.38
CA ILE A 126 -23.39 -53.88 -24.93
C ILE A 126 -23.42 -53.97 -23.40
N ASN A 127 -22.97 -52.94 -22.69
CA ASN A 127 -23.03 -52.92 -21.23
C ASN A 127 -24.47 -53.02 -20.71
N ARG A 128 -25.43 -52.39 -21.40
CA ARG A 128 -26.87 -52.54 -21.13
C ARG A 128 -27.40 -53.90 -21.53
N LEU A 129 -26.92 -54.46 -22.64
CA LEU A 129 -27.29 -55.81 -23.10
C LEU A 129 -26.88 -56.89 -22.08
N PHE A 130 -25.70 -56.74 -21.48
CA PHE A 130 -25.15 -57.63 -20.47
C PHE A 130 -25.44 -57.16 -19.03
N ALA A 131 -26.48 -56.34 -18.81
CA ALA A 131 -26.81 -55.80 -17.48
C ALA A 131 -27.06 -56.89 -16.42
N TYR A 132 -27.64 -58.04 -16.83
CA TYR A 132 -27.84 -59.17 -15.93
C TYR A 132 -26.50 -59.78 -15.47
N LEU A 133 -25.55 -59.96 -16.41
CA LEU A 133 -24.20 -60.44 -16.13
C LEU A 133 -23.46 -59.48 -15.18
N ASN A 134 -23.56 -58.17 -15.44
CA ASN A 134 -22.99 -57.12 -14.60
C ASN A 134 -23.55 -57.16 -13.16
N ARG A 135 -24.87 -57.29 -13.01
CA ARG A 135 -25.55 -57.23 -11.70
C ARG A 135 -25.29 -58.45 -10.82
N HIS A 136 -25.19 -59.64 -11.42
CA HIS A 136 -25.19 -60.89 -10.68
C HIS A 136 -23.83 -61.59 -10.66
N TRP A 137 -23.16 -61.72 -11.80
CA TRP A 137 -21.88 -62.43 -11.89
C TRP A 137 -20.70 -61.50 -11.59
N VAL A 138 -20.57 -60.38 -12.32
CA VAL A 138 -19.47 -59.42 -12.13
C VAL A 138 -19.43 -58.89 -10.70
N LYS A 139 -20.60 -58.55 -10.13
CA LYS A 139 -20.70 -58.08 -8.75
C LYS A 139 -20.20 -59.12 -7.74
N ARG A 140 -20.62 -60.39 -7.89
CA ARG A 140 -20.22 -61.49 -7.00
C ARG A 140 -18.72 -61.75 -7.08
N GLU A 141 -18.18 -61.80 -8.30
CA GLU A 141 -16.75 -62.03 -8.56
C GLU A 141 -15.86 -60.95 -7.95
N LYS A 142 -16.36 -59.70 -7.95
CA LYS A 142 -15.73 -58.57 -7.26
C LYS A 142 -15.81 -58.71 -5.74
N ASP A 143 -16.98 -59.08 -5.20
CA ASP A 143 -17.18 -59.32 -3.76
C ASP A 143 -16.30 -60.49 -3.25
N GLU A 144 -15.98 -61.46 -4.10
CA GLU A 144 -15.02 -62.55 -3.86
C GLU A 144 -13.53 -62.12 -3.95
N GLY A 145 -13.25 -60.84 -4.24
CA GLY A 145 -11.90 -60.27 -4.23
C GLY A 145 -11.10 -60.40 -5.52
N ARG A 146 -11.72 -60.75 -6.66
CA ARG A 146 -11.00 -60.81 -7.96
C ARG A 146 -10.87 -59.42 -8.56
N LYS A 147 -9.63 -58.94 -8.69
CA LYS A 147 -9.30 -57.57 -9.17
C LYS A 147 -9.41 -57.37 -10.68
N ASN A 148 -9.36 -58.45 -11.48
CA ASN A 148 -9.33 -58.36 -12.95
C ASN A 148 -10.71 -58.51 -13.61
N VAL A 149 -11.80 -58.39 -12.83
CA VAL A 149 -13.17 -58.51 -13.32
C VAL A 149 -13.85 -57.15 -13.26
N TYR A 150 -14.27 -56.65 -14.41
CA TYR A 150 -14.80 -55.31 -14.59
C TYR A 150 -16.24 -55.38 -15.11
N GLN A 151 -17.03 -54.31 -14.87
CA GLN A 151 -18.28 -54.16 -15.62
C GLN A 151 -17.98 -54.09 -17.12
N VAL A 152 -18.90 -54.57 -17.94
CA VAL A 152 -18.67 -54.72 -19.39
C VAL A 152 -18.21 -53.43 -20.08
N TYR A 153 -18.72 -52.26 -19.68
CA TYR A 153 -18.23 -50.98 -20.21
C TYR A 153 -16.76 -50.72 -19.83
N ILE A 154 -16.40 -50.92 -18.56
CA ILE A 154 -15.03 -50.75 -18.07
C ILE A 154 -14.10 -51.79 -18.68
N LEU A 155 -14.56 -53.03 -18.87
CA LEU A 155 -13.83 -54.06 -19.61
C LEU A 155 -13.51 -53.59 -21.04
N ALA A 156 -14.49 -53.00 -21.74
CA ALA A 156 -14.26 -52.47 -23.08
C ALA A 156 -13.20 -51.35 -23.07
N LEU A 157 -13.23 -50.45 -22.07
CA LEU A 157 -12.20 -49.41 -21.89
C LEU A 157 -10.82 -49.99 -21.58
N VAL A 158 -10.71 -51.02 -20.73
CA VAL A 158 -9.45 -51.74 -20.46
C VAL A 158 -8.93 -52.38 -21.75
N GLN A 159 -9.78 -53.04 -22.54
CA GLN A 159 -9.35 -53.63 -23.80
C GLN A 159 -8.92 -52.55 -24.81
N TRP A 160 -9.63 -51.43 -24.90
CA TRP A 160 -9.20 -50.30 -25.73
C TRP A 160 -7.82 -49.78 -25.30
N ARG A 161 -7.61 -49.60 -23.99
CA ARG A 161 -6.35 -49.16 -23.40
C ARG A 161 -5.21 -50.08 -23.79
N ASP A 162 -5.38 -51.38 -23.57
CA ASP A 162 -4.29 -52.36 -23.67
C ASP A 162 -4.05 -52.84 -25.10
N ARG A 163 -5.08 -52.91 -25.95
CA ARG A 163 -5.01 -53.48 -27.31
C ARG A 163 -4.90 -52.45 -28.42
N LEU A 164 -5.34 -51.21 -28.21
CA LEU A 164 -5.31 -50.17 -29.24
C LEU A 164 -4.49 -48.95 -28.80
N PHE A 165 -4.81 -48.35 -27.65
CA PHE A 165 -4.16 -47.13 -27.18
C PHE A 165 -2.67 -47.33 -26.88
N TYR A 166 -2.30 -48.23 -25.96
CA TYR A 166 -0.89 -48.46 -25.62
C TYR A 166 -0.06 -48.93 -26.81
N PRO A 167 -0.53 -49.82 -27.71
CA PRO A 167 0.25 -50.15 -28.91
C PRO A 167 0.50 -48.97 -29.85
N ILE A 168 -0.47 -48.05 -30.02
CA ILE A 168 -0.28 -46.83 -30.82
C ILE A 168 0.68 -45.87 -30.10
N GLN A 169 0.56 -45.75 -28.78
CA GLN A 169 1.33 -44.81 -27.96
C GLN A 169 2.77 -45.28 -27.69
N ASN A 170 2.98 -46.57 -27.41
CA ASN A 170 4.31 -47.14 -27.18
C ASN A 170 5.18 -47.12 -28.45
N LYS A 171 4.56 -47.07 -29.64
CA LYS A 171 5.24 -46.93 -30.93
C LYS A 171 5.39 -45.43 -31.23
N ASP A 172 6.47 -44.82 -30.74
CA ASP A 172 6.89 -43.42 -30.99
C ASP A 172 5.93 -42.32 -30.47
N HIS A 173 5.01 -42.64 -29.57
CA HIS A 173 4.05 -41.68 -29.00
C HIS A 173 3.24 -40.94 -30.08
N LYS A 174 2.96 -41.63 -31.20
CA LYS A 174 2.38 -41.05 -32.43
C LYS A 174 1.14 -40.19 -32.16
N LEU A 175 0.26 -40.65 -31.27
CA LEU A 175 -0.99 -39.95 -30.97
C LEU A 175 -0.74 -38.63 -30.23
N VAL A 176 0.13 -38.65 -29.22
CA VAL A 176 0.50 -37.45 -28.46
C VAL A 176 1.32 -36.50 -29.33
N VAL A 177 2.26 -36.99 -30.13
CA VAL A 177 3.02 -36.15 -31.08
C VAL A 177 2.08 -35.44 -32.06
N ALA A 178 1.08 -36.13 -32.60
CA ALA A 178 0.08 -35.52 -33.48
C ALA A 178 -0.76 -34.45 -32.76
N LEU A 179 -1.17 -34.71 -31.51
CA LEU A 179 -1.87 -33.71 -30.68
C LEU A 179 -1.02 -32.47 -30.44
N LEU A 180 0.25 -32.65 -30.06
CA LEU A 180 1.17 -31.55 -29.80
C LEU A 180 1.40 -30.70 -31.05
N LYS A 181 1.55 -31.32 -32.23
CA LYS A 181 1.64 -30.59 -33.51
C LYS A 181 0.38 -29.77 -33.81
N MET A 182 -0.81 -30.30 -33.53
CA MET A 182 -2.05 -29.51 -33.70
C MET A 182 -2.09 -28.31 -32.75
N ILE A 183 -1.69 -28.50 -31.49
CA ILE A 183 -1.64 -27.40 -30.52
C ILE A 183 -0.58 -26.36 -30.92
N GLU A 184 0.58 -26.79 -31.42
CA GLU A 184 1.63 -25.90 -31.93
C GLU A 184 1.15 -25.07 -33.13
N LYS A 185 0.47 -25.68 -34.10
CA LYS A 185 -0.18 -24.97 -35.21
C LYS A 185 -1.15 -23.90 -34.70
N GLN A 186 -1.93 -24.21 -33.66
CA GLN A 186 -2.82 -23.23 -33.05
C GLN A 186 -2.08 -22.08 -32.37
N ARG A 187 -0.94 -22.34 -31.71
CA ARG A 187 -0.08 -21.28 -31.12
C ARG A 187 0.49 -20.35 -32.19
N ASN A 188 0.79 -20.89 -33.37
CA ASN A 188 1.22 -20.15 -34.55
C ASN A 188 0.07 -19.41 -35.28
N GLY A 189 -1.16 -19.49 -34.77
CA GLY A 189 -2.32 -18.76 -35.29
C GLY A 189 -3.16 -19.52 -36.33
N GLU A 190 -2.87 -20.80 -36.58
CA GLU A 190 -3.67 -21.63 -37.49
C GLU A 190 -4.98 -22.09 -36.81
N THR A 191 -6.05 -22.20 -37.60
CA THR A 191 -7.33 -22.76 -37.13
C THR A 191 -7.27 -24.28 -37.06
N ILE A 192 -7.56 -24.84 -35.89
CA ILE A 192 -7.61 -26.29 -35.66
C ILE A 192 -9.01 -26.76 -35.28
N ASP A 193 -9.31 -28.03 -35.51
CA ASP A 193 -10.52 -28.67 -34.98
C ASP A 193 -10.36 -28.94 -33.47
N THR A 194 -10.82 -27.98 -32.66
CA THR A 194 -10.79 -28.10 -31.20
C THR A 194 -11.68 -29.23 -30.68
N GLY A 195 -12.73 -29.59 -31.41
CA GLY A 195 -13.61 -30.71 -31.05
C GLY A 195 -12.91 -32.04 -31.17
N LEU A 196 -12.11 -32.21 -32.23
CA LEU A 196 -11.26 -33.38 -32.42
C LEU A 196 -10.23 -33.52 -31.28
N VAL A 197 -9.48 -32.45 -31.00
CA VAL A 197 -8.47 -32.45 -29.93
C VAL A 197 -9.09 -32.77 -28.58
N LYS A 198 -10.24 -32.15 -28.25
CA LYS A 198 -10.99 -32.43 -27.03
C LYS A 198 -11.39 -33.90 -26.91
N LYS A 199 -11.98 -34.48 -27.95
CA LYS A 199 -12.41 -35.89 -27.94
C LYS A 199 -11.26 -36.84 -27.68
N VAL A 200 -10.12 -36.60 -28.33
CA VAL A 200 -8.94 -37.42 -28.13
C VAL A 200 -8.43 -37.24 -26.70
N ILE A 201 -8.32 -36.02 -26.18
CA ILE A 201 -7.86 -35.79 -24.79
C ILE A 201 -8.81 -36.40 -23.75
N ASP A 202 -10.12 -36.26 -23.93
CA ASP A 202 -11.13 -36.86 -23.07
C ASP A 202 -11.02 -38.40 -23.05
N SER A 203 -10.51 -39.02 -24.13
CA SER A 203 -10.21 -40.46 -24.13
C SER A 203 -9.09 -40.81 -23.16
N PHE A 204 -8.02 -40.02 -23.08
CA PHE A 204 -6.89 -40.26 -22.16
C PHE A 204 -7.35 -40.19 -20.71
N VAL A 205 -8.26 -39.26 -20.40
CA VAL A 205 -8.89 -39.13 -19.09
C VAL A 205 -9.76 -40.36 -18.78
N SER A 206 -10.57 -40.80 -19.76
CA SER A 206 -11.47 -41.94 -19.62
C SER A 206 -10.75 -43.30 -19.48
N LEU A 207 -9.53 -43.42 -20.02
CA LEU A 207 -8.70 -44.63 -19.93
C LEU A 207 -7.99 -44.78 -18.59
N GLY A 208 -8.07 -43.76 -17.75
CA GLY A 208 -7.57 -43.74 -16.40
C GLY A 208 -8.53 -44.40 -15.42
N LEU A 209 -8.41 -45.72 -15.30
CA LEU A 209 -9.31 -46.58 -14.51
C LEU A 209 -8.63 -47.00 -13.18
N ASP A 210 -9.35 -46.88 -12.06
CA ASP A 210 -8.91 -47.40 -10.75
C ASP A 210 -9.37 -48.86 -10.57
N ASP A 211 -8.41 -49.76 -10.35
CA ASP A 211 -8.67 -51.20 -10.14
C ASP A 211 -9.45 -51.50 -8.85
N ASN A 212 -9.43 -50.59 -7.88
CA ASN A 212 -10.14 -50.74 -6.60
C ASN A 212 -11.51 -50.03 -6.61
N ASP A 213 -11.64 -48.89 -7.29
CA ASP A 213 -12.90 -48.12 -7.37
C ASP A 213 -13.25 -47.66 -8.81
N GLN A 214 -14.05 -48.48 -9.49
CA GLN A 214 -14.51 -48.23 -10.87
C GLN A 214 -15.36 -46.95 -11.04
N ASN A 215 -15.80 -46.32 -9.95
CA ASN A 215 -16.52 -45.04 -10.01
C ASN A 215 -15.58 -43.83 -9.86
N LYS A 216 -14.29 -44.06 -9.58
CA LYS A 216 -13.29 -43.01 -9.40
C LYS A 216 -12.36 -42.98 -10.61
N ALA A 217 -12.43 -41.90 -11.39
CA ALA A 217 -11.49 -41.66 -12.47
C ALA A 217 -10.09 -41.40 -11.89
N GLN A 218 -9.08 -42.11 -12.40
CA GLN A 218 -7.68 -41.95 -12.02
C GLN A 218 -6.94 -41.27 -13.18
N LEU A 219 -6.28 -40.13 -12.96
CA LEU A 219 -5.79 -39.32 -14.08
C LEU A 219 -4.45 -39.80 -14.65
N ASP A 220 -3.87 -40.90 -14.16
CA ASP A 220 -2.50 -41.32 -14.42
C ASP A 220 -2.15 -41.44 -15.91
N VAL A 221 -3.05 -42.02 -16.72
CA VAL A 221 -2.85 -42.14 -18.17
C VAL A 221 -2.78 -40.76 -18.82
N TYR A 222 -3.71 -39.87 -18.47
CA TYR A 222 -3.68 -38.48 -18.94
C TYR A 222 -2.41 -37.74 -18.47
N GLN A 223 -2.05 -37.86 -17.19
CA GLN A 223 -0.91 -37.14 -16.62
C GLN A 223 0.43 -37.59 -17.22
N LYS A 224 0.61 -38.90 -17.36
CA LYS A 224 1.86 -39.51 -17.85
C LYS A 224 1.99 -39.38 -19.36
N GLU A 225 0.97 -39.78 -20.10
CA GLU A 225 1.06 -39.90 -21.56
C GLU A 225 0.88 -38.55 -22.27
N PHE A 226 0.00 -37.67 -21.76
CA PHE A 226 -0.29 -36.39 -22.42
C PHE A 226 0.19 -35.17 -21.64
N GLN A 227 -0.18 -35.01 -20.37
CA GLN A 227 0.09 -33.79 -19.60
C GLN A 227 1.59 -33.50 -19.53
N THR A 228 2.41 -34.50 -19.15
CA THR A 228 3.86 -34.29 -18.98
C THR A 228 4.52 -33.88 -20.30
N PRO A 229 4.37 -34.62 -21.43
CA PRO A 229 4.90 -34.19 -22.72
C PRO A 229 4.34 -32.85 -23.21
N PHE A 230 3.08 -32.55 -22.92
CA PHE A 230 2.46 -31.27 -23.26
C PHE A 230 3.11 -30.10 -22.52
N ILE A 231 3.35 -30.22 -21.21
CA ILE A 231 4.04 -29.20 -20.43
C ILE A 231 5.47 -29.00 -20.94
N GLU A 232 6.21 -30.08 -21.20
CA GLU A 232 7.59 -30.01 -21.72
C GLU A 232 7.67 -29.37 -23.11
N ALA A 233 6.74 -29.72 -24.02
CA ALA A 233 6.67 -29.11 -25.34
C ALA A 233 6.29 -27.62 -25.25
N THR A 234 5.44 -27.25 -24.30
CA THR A 234 5.03 -25.86 -24.05
C THR A 234 6.18 -25.03 -23.51
N GLU A 235 6.95 -25.56 -22.56
CA GLU A 235 8.17 -24.93 -22.06
C GLU A 235 9.16 -24.67 -23.20
N LYS A 236 9.46 -25.69 -24.02
CA LYS A 236 10.41 -25.54 -25.14
C LYS A 236 9.94 -24.50 -26.17
N TYR A 237 8.65 -24.51 -26.50
CA TYR A 237 8.05 -23.56 -27.43
C TYR A 237 8.19 -22.12 -26.92
N TYR A 238 7.74 -21.85 -25.68
CA TYR A 238 7.77 -20.50 -25.13
C TYR A 238 9.18 -20.03 -24.77
N ALA A 239 10.11 -20.92 -24.41
CA ALA A 239 11.50 -20.56 -24.18
C ALA A 239 12.16 -20.06 -25.48
N HIS A 240 11.87 -20.71 -26.60
CA HIS A 240 12.36 -20.29 -27.91
C HIS A 240 11.66 -19.01 -28.41
N GLU A 241 10.33 -18.94 -28.32
CA GLU A 241 9.55 -17.78 -28.77
C GLU A 241 9.93 -16.52 -27.98
N SER A 242 9.94 -16.60 -26.65
CA SER A 242 10.24 -15.45 -25.79
C SER A 242 11.66 -14.91 -25.99
N ALA A 243 12.65 -15.80 -26.09
CA ALA A 243 14.04 -15.41 -26.31
C ALA A 243 14.25 -14.75 -27.67
N THR A 244 13.59 -15.25 -28.72
CA THR A 244 13.66 -14.67 -30.07
C THR A 244 12.94 -13.33 -30.12
N PHE A 245 11.73 -13.26 -29.57
CA PHE A 245 10.93 -12.03 -29.57
C PHE A 245 11.62 -10.88 -28.83
N LEU A 246 12.25 -11.15 -27.69
CA LEU A 246 13.00 -10.15 -26.92
C LEU A 246 14.29 -9.68 -27.60
N GLN A 247 14.80 -10.38 -28.62
CA GLN A 247 15.94 -9.91 -29.42
C GLN A 247 15.51 -8.93 -30.51
N GLU A 248 14.29 -9.09 -31.03
CA GLU A 248 13.78 -8.32 -32.17
C GLU A 248 12.91 -7.14 -31.73
N HIS A 249 12.29 -7.21 -30.55
CA HIS A 249 11.29 -6.27 -30.07
C HIS A 249 11.63 -5.63 -28.73
N SER A 250 10.90 -4.56 -28.40
CA SER A 250 11.05 -3.85 -27.14
C SER A 250 10.38 -4.60 -25.96
N VAL A 251 10.82 -4.31 -24.72
CA VAL A 251 10.23 -4.90 -23.51
C VAL A 251 8.71 -4.63 -23.40
N PRO A 252 8.19 -3.42 -23.67
CA PRO A 252 6.74 -3.16 -23.64
C PRO A 252 5.93 -4.04 -24.61
N GLU A 253 6.46 -4.28 -25.82
CA GLU A 253 5.84 -5.18 -26.79
C GLU A 253 5.86 -6.63 -26.28
N TYR A 254 6.96 -7.04 -25.68
CA TYR A 254 7.06 -8.36 -25.05
C TYR A 254 6.07 -8.54 -23.90
N LEU A 255 5.87 -7.54 -23.05
CA LEU A 255 4.88 -7.60 -21.96
C LEU A 255 3.46 -7.86 -22.49
N LYS A 256 3.08 -7.16 -23.58
CA LYS A 256 1.79 -7.40 -24.25
C LYS A 256 1.70 -8.82 -24.81
N LYS A 257 2.79 -9.30 -25.42
CA LYS A 257 2.85 -10.64 -25.99
C LYS A 257 2.76 -11.73 -24.91
N ALA A 258 3.47 -11.57 -23.79
CA ALA A 258 3.44 -12.50 -22.67
C ALA A 258 2.05 -12.55 -22.01
N GLU A 259 1.39 -11.40 -21.83
CA GLU A 259 0.01 -11.32 -21.33
C GLU A 259 -0.97 -12.05 -22.27
N GLU A 260 -0.85 -11.82 -23.58
CA GLU A 260 -1.66 -12.51 -24.59
C GLU A 260 -1.45 -14.03 -24.56
N ARG A 261 -0.19 -14.50 -24.54
CA ARG A 261 0.14 -15.93 -24.50
C ARG A 261 -0.38 -16.62 -23.25
N LEU A 262 -0.28 -15.98 -22.08
CA LEU A 262 -0.85 -16.52 -20.84
C LEU A 262 -2.37 -16.66 -20.93
N ARG A 263 -3.06 -15.64 -21.47
CA ARG A 263 -4.51 -15.70 -21.70
C ARG A 263 -4.89 -16.82 -22.67
N GLU A 264 -4.15 -16.97 -23.77
CA GLU A 264 -4.42 -18.04 -24.73
C GLU A 264 -4.25 -19.44 -24.11
N GLU A 265 -3.24 -19.67 -23.27
CA GLU A 265 -3.09 -20.96 -22.57
C GLU A 265 -4.21 -21.20 -21.56
N GLU A 266 -4.69 -20.15 -20.87
CA GLU A 266 -5.86 -20.22 -20.00
C GLU A 266 -7.12 -20.62 -20.80
N ASP A 267 -7.36 -19.97 -21.95
CA ASP A 267 -8.46 -20.30 -22.86
C ASP A 267 -8.36 -21.75 -23.39
N ARG A 268 -7.15 -22.25 -23.67
CA ARG A 268 -6.92 -23.64 -24.10
C ARG A 268 -7.33 -24.63 -23.01
N ILE A 269 -7.06 -24.29 -21.74
CA ILE A 269 -7.51 -25.10 -20.61
C ILE A 269 -9.03 -25.23 -20.59
N GLU A 270 -9.75 -24.12 -20.75
CA GLU A 270 -11.22 -24.13 -20.73
C GLU A 270 -11.84 -24.86 -21.92
N ARG A 271 -11.18 -24.85 -23.08
CA ARG A 271 -11.72 -25.45 -24.31
C ARG A 271 -11.58 -26.98 -24.34
N TYR A 272 -10.38 -27.51 -24.09
CA TYR A 272 -10.09 -28.92 -24.36
C TYR A 272 -9.09 -29.63 -23.43
N LEU A 273 -8.53 -28.98 -22.41
CA LEU A 273 -7.64 -29.66 -21.44
C LEU A 273 -8.38 -30.01 -20.15
N HIS A 274 -7.88 -31.00 -19.41
CA HIS A 274 -8.42 -31.31 -18.09
C HIS A 274 -7.97 -30.25 -17.06
N PHE A 275 -8.87 -29.85 -16.14
CA PHE A 275 -8.66 -28.77 -15.18
C PHE A 275 -7.43 -28.96 -14.27
N SER A 276 -7.03 -30.21 -14.00
CA SER A 276 -5.83 -30.54 -13.22
C SER A 276 -4.55 -29.99 -13.85
N THR A 277 -4.57 -29.70 -15.15
CA THR A 277 -3.43 -29.17 -15.91
C THR A 277 -3.16 -27.71 -15.61
N ARG A 278 -4.19 -26.97 -15.18
CA ARG A 278 -4.15 -25.51 -14.99
C ARG A 278 -2.98 -25.07 -14.14
N LYS A 279 -2.85 -25.64 -12.95
CA LYS A 279 -1.82 -25.23 -11.99
C LYS A 279 -0.41 -25.44 -12.55
N THR A 280 -0.13 -26.61 -13.13
CA THR A 280 1.19 -26.96 -13.65
C THR A 280 1.53 -26.17 -14.92
N LEU A 281 0.55 -26.01 -15.83
CA LEU A 281 0.74 -25.26 -17.08
C LEU A 281 1.01 -23.79 -16.82
N ILE A 282 0.13 -23.13 -16.07
CA ILE A 282 0.28 -21.70 -15.80
C ILE A 282 1.57 -21.42 -15.03
N SER A 283 1.90 -22.23 -14.02
CA SER A 283 3.18 -22.10 -13.30
C SER A 283 4.37 -22.24 -14.24
N LYS A 284 4.34 -23.17 -15.21
CA LYS A 284 5.45 -23.36 -16.15
C LYS A 284 5.55 -22.21 -17.15
N CYS A 285 4.41 -21.69 -17.62
CA CYS A 285 4.38 -20.50 -18.48
C CYS A 285 4.88 -19.26 -17.73
N GLU A 286 4.53 -19.08 -16.46
CA GLU A 286 5.03 -17.98 -15.63
C GLU A 286 6.55 -18.08 -15.43
N ASP A 287 7.08 -19.29 -15.25
CA ASP A 287 8.52 -19.51 -15.13
C ASP A 287 9.26 -19.10 -16.42
N VAL A 288 8.80 -19.58 -17.58
CA VAL A 288 9.49 -19.37 -18.86
C VAL A 288 9.26 -17.96 -19.42
N LEU A 289 8.02 -17.47 -19.40
CA LEU A 289 7.68 -16.16 -19.99
C LEU A 289 8.05 -14.99 -19.07
N ILE A 290 8.04 -15.19 -17.75
CA ILE A 290 8.22 -14.09 -16.79
C ILE A 290 9.52 -14.26 -16.00
N ARG A 291 9.75 -15.41 -15.35
CA ARG A 291 10.90 -15.56 -14.42
C ARG A 291 12.24 -15.47 -15.14
N GLU A 292 12.40 -16.19 -16.26
CA GLU A 292 13.66 -16.21 -17.03
C GLU A 292 14.04 -14.83 -17.59
N HIS A 293 13.06 -13.98 -17.89
CA HIS A 293 13.28 -12.65 -18.48
C HIS A 293 13.08 -11.49 -17.48
N SER A 294 12.94 -11.81 -16.19
CA SER A 294 12.60 -10.84 -15.16
C SER A 294 13.67 -9.74 -15.01
N GLU A 295 14.96 -10.06 -15.16
CA GLU A 295 16.06 -9.08 -15.09
C GLU A 295 15.94 -8.01 -16.18
N LYS A 296 15.67 -8.41 -17.44
CA LYS A 296 15.47 -7.47 -18.55
C LYS A 296 14.25 -6.57 -18.33
N MET A 297 13.16 -7.13 -17.82
CA MET A 297 11.97 -6.34 -17.46
C MET A 297 12.30 -5.33 -16.37
N GLN A 298 13.03 -5.76 -15.33
CA GLN A 298 13.44 -4.90 -14.24
C GLN A 298 14.35 -3.77 -14.73
N ASP A 299 15.22 -4.00 -15.70
CA ASP A 299 16.11 -2.98 -16.27
C ASP A 299 15.37 -1.91 -17.08
N ASP A 300 14.36 -2.30 -17.85
CA ASP A 300 13.53 -1.34 -18.59
C ASP A 300 12.54 -0.58 -17.69
N PHE A 301 12.26 -1.08 -16.47
CA PHE A 301 11.35 -0.43 -15.52
C PHE A 301 11.69 1.04 -15.26
N GLN A 302 12.98 1.39 -15.19
CA GLN A 302 13.40 2.79 -14.98
C GLN A 302 12.97 3.69 -16.15
N ASN A 303 13.09 3.21 -17.38
CA ASN A 303 12.66 3.95 -18.56
C ASN A 303 11.14 4.16 -18.54
N LEU A 304 10.38 3.14 -18.15
CA LEU A 304 8.91 3.25 -18.06
C LEU A 304 8.46 4.28 -17.03
N LEU A 305 9.17 4.38 -15.90
CA LEU A 305 8.95 5.42 -14.89
C LEU A 305 9.31 6.81 -15.41
N ASP A 306 10.48 6.96 -16.04
CA ASP A 306 10.98 8.27 -16.49
C ASP A 306 10.10 8.88 -17.61
N TYR A 307 9.44 8.06 -18.42
CA TYR A 307 8.53 8.48 -19.50
C TYR A 307 7.03 8.36 -19.14
N ASP A 308 6.69 8.13 -17.87
CA ASP A 308 5.30 8.04 -17.38
C ASP A 308 4.41 7.06 -18.19
N LYS A 309 4.95 5.89 -18.58
CA LYS A 309 4.23 4.87 -19.37
C LYS A 309 3.33 3.99 -18.49
N ASP A 310 2.25 4.57 -17.96
CA ASP A 310 1.36 3.94 -16.98
C ASP A 310 0.82 2.56 -17.39
N GLU A 311 0.36 2.39 -18.64
CA GLU A 311 -0.20 1.10 -19.07
C GLU A 311 0.86 -0.01 -19.09
N ASP A 312 2.07 0.31 -19.52
CA ASP A 312 3.16 -0.66 -19.59
C ASP A 312 3.69 -0.98 -18.19
N LEU A 313 3.71 0.00 -17.28
CA LEU A 313 3.96 -0.20 -15.85
C LEU A 313 2.91 -1.14 -15.23
N GLN A 314 1.63 -0.96 -15.57
CA GLN A 314 0.54 -1.80 -15.08
C GLN A 314 0.65 -3.24 -15.59
N ARG A 315 1.03 -3.44 -16.86
CA ARG A 315 1.31 -4.77 -17.44
C ARG A 315 2.50 -5.42 -16.76
N MET A 316 3.61 -4.69 -16.61
CA MET A 316 4.81 -5.17 -15.95
C MET A 316 4.53 -5.61 -14.50
N TYR A 317 3.81 -4.77 -13.75
CA TYR A 317 3.35 -5.11 -12.40
C TYR A 317 2.47 -6.36 -12.39
N SER A 318 1.47 -6.44 -13.27
CA SER A 318 0.52 -7.57 -13.30
C SER A 318 1.20 -8.90 -13.65
N LEU A 319 2.26 -8.87 -14.47
CA LEU A 319 3.06 -10.05 -14.81
C LEU A 319 4.02 -10.43 -13.67
N LEU A 320 4.80 -9.49 -13.15
CA LEU A 320 5.78 -9.79 -12.09
C LEU A 320 5.13 -10.08 -10.74
N ALA A 321 3.91 -9.60 -10.48
CA ALA A 321 3.14 -9.94 -9.29
C ALA A 321 2.75 -11.43 -9.21
N ARG A 322 2.80 -12.16 -10.34
CA ARG A 322 2.58 -13.61 -10.37
C ARG A 322 3.75 -14.39 -9.78
N ILE A 323 4.94 -13.79 -9.72
CA ILE A 323 6.14 -14.41 -9.15
C ILE A 323 6.36 -13.87 -7.74
N PRO A 324 6.54 -14.72 -6.72
CA PRO A 324 6.77 -14.29 -5.33
C PRO A 324 7.92 -13.28 -5.17
N GLU A 325 8.99 -13.42 -5.95
CA GLU A 325 10.21 -12.59 -5.87
C GLU A 325 10.22 -11.45 -6.91
N GLY A 326 9.19 -11.32 -7.75
CA GLY A 326 9.20 -10.40 -8.89
C GLY A 326 9.07 -8.92 -8.52
N LEU A 327 8.41 -8.60 -7.40
CA LEU A 327 8.06 -7.21 -7.05
C LEU A 327 9.13 -6.48 -6.23
N ASP A 328 9.96 -7.21 -5.47
CA ASP A 328 10.93 -6.58 -4.57
C ASP A 328 11.98 -5.71 -5.28
N PRO A 329 12.54 -6.12 -6.43
CA PRO A 329 13.43 -5.26 -7.21
C PRO A 329 12.73 -4.00 -7.73
N LEU A 330 11.47 -4.11 -8.17
CA LEU A 330 10.70 -2.96 -8.67
C LEU A 330 10.40 -1.96 -7.55
N ARG A 331 10.04 -2.44 -6.36
CA ARG A 331 9.81 -1.60 -5.18
C ARG A 331 11.06 -0.80 -4.80
N LYS A 332 12.26 -1.39 -4.93
CA LYS A 332 13.54 -0.71 -4.70
C LYS A 332 13.84 0.33 -5.77
N LYS A 333 13.73 -0.02 -7.06
CA LYS A 333 13.93 0.93 -8.17
C LYS A 333 12.94 2.10 -8.10
N PHE A 334 11.68 1.84 -7.76
CA PHE A 334 10.67 2.88 -7.54
C PHE A 334 11.03 3.79 -6.36
N GLU A 335 11.45 3.23 -5.21
CA GLU A 335 11.91 4.02 -4.06
C GLU A 335 13.05 4.98 -4.44
N GLU A 336 14.03 4.48 -5.20
CA GLU A 336 15.16 5.29 -5.69
C GLU A 336 14.73 6.37 -6.69
N HIS A 337 13.83 6.05 -7.62
CA HIS A 337 13.28 7.01 -8.57
C HIS A 337 12.55 8.16 -7.86
N VAL A 338 11.64 7.83 -6.94
CA VAL A 338 10.89 8.83 -6.15
C VAL A 338 11.84 9.72 -5.35
N LYS A 339 12.84 9.12 -4.70
CA LYS A 339 13.87 9.85 -3.96
C LYS A 339 14.64 10.81 -4.86
N LYS A 340 15.09 10.35 -6.04
CA LYS A 340 15.81 11.18 -7.01
C LYS A 340 14.94 12.34 -7.53
N ALA A 341 13.67 12.07 -7.83
CA ALA A 341 12.71 13.09 -8.28
C ALA A 341 12.49 14.17 -7.21
N GLY A 342 12.26 13.78 -5.96
CA GLY A 342 12.10 14.71 -4.83
C GLY A 342 13.35 15.58 -4.59
N LEU A 343 14.54 14.97 -4.60
CA LEU A 343 15.80 15.69 -4.46
C LEU A 343 16.04 16.68 -5.61
N ALA A 344 15.76 16.28 -6.85
CA ALA A 344 15.93 17.11 -8.03
C ALA A 344 14.98 18.32 -8.04
N ALA A 345 13.72 18.12 -7.64
CA ALA A 345 12.73 19.19 -7.53
C ALA A 345 13.19 20.28 -6.55
N ILE A 346 13.69 19.90 -5.37
CA ILE A 346 14.19 20.85 -4.38
C ILE A 346 15.53 21.46 -4.80
N ALA A 347 16.43 20.71 -5.44
CA ALA A 347 17.70 21.23 -5.92
C ALA A 347 17.51 22.34 -6.97
N LYS A 348 16.54 22.17 -7.88
CA LYS A 348 16.16 23.19 -8.86
C LYS A 348 15.70 24.48 -8.18
N LEU A 349 14.78 24.38 -7.22
CA LEU A 349 14.29 25.52 -6.45
C LEU A 349 15.39 26.22 -5.65
N HIS A 350 16.30 25.44 -5.06
CA HIS A 350 17.43 25.98 -4.31
C HIS A 350 18.39 26.78 -5.20
N GLY A 351 18.68 26.28 -6.41
CA GLY A 351 19.49 27.00 -7.40
C GLY A 351 18.84 28.30 -7.87
N GLU A 352 17.53 28.31 -8.09
CA GLU A 352 16.77 29.52 -8.46
C GLU A 352 16.73 30.55 -7.32
N ALA A 353 16.56 30.10 -6.08
CA ALA A 353 16.56 30.96 -4.89
C ALA A 353 17.93 31.59 -4.61
N ALA A 354 19.04 30.88 -4.87
CA ALA A 354 20.39 31.41 -4.72
C ALA A 354 20.69 32.59 -5.66
N ASN A 355 20.00 32.68 -6.80
CA ASN A 355 20.14 33.77 -7.77
C ASN A 355 19.23 34.98 -7.47
N SER A 356 18.37 34.90 -6.46
CA SER A 356 17.39 35.95 -6.11
C SER A 356 17.88 36.82 -4.93
N PRO A 357 17.51 38.12 -4.87
CA PRO A 357 17.91 39.00 -3.77
C PRO A 357 17.21 38.57 -2.47
N GLY A 358 17.90 37.75 -1.68
CA GLY A 358 17.38 37.17 -0.44
C GLY A 358 17.91 35.76 -0.13
N GLY A 359 18.33 35.00 -1.15
CA GLY A 359 19.04 33.71 -1.01
C GLY A 359 18.31 32.58 -0.26
N GLU A 360 17.05 32.77 0.14
CA GLU A 360 16.26 31.80 0.89
C GLU A 360 15.09 31.27 0.05
N VAL A 361 14.84 29.97 0.11
CA VAL A 361 13.71 29.32 -0.57
C VAL A 361 12.40 29.76 0.09
N GLU A 362 11.45 30.22 -0.72
CA GLU A 362 10.12 30.60 -0.24
C GLU A 362 9.37 29.39 0.34
N PRO A 363 8.82 29.47 1.58
CA PRO A 363 8.16 28.33 2.22
C PRO A 363 7.01 27.72 1.42
N LYS A 364 6.24 28.54 0.70
CA LYS A 364 5.13 28.06 -0.14
C LYS A 364 5.64 27.21 -1.30
N VAL A 365 6.55 27.76 -2.11
CA VAL A 365 7.11 27.06 -3.28
C VAL A 365 7.81 25.77 -2.87
N TYR A 366 8.49 25.76 -1.73
CA TYR A 366 9.11 24.56 -1.16
C TYR A 366 8.09 23.47 -0.83
N VAL A 367 7.00 23.82 -0.13
CA VAL A 367 5.95 22.86 0.26
C VAL A 367 5.20 22.35 -0.97
N ASP A 368 4.86 23.24 -1.91
CA ASP A 368 4.14 22.88 -3.14
C ASP A 368 4.94 21.87 -3.98
N ALA A 369 6.27 22.04 -4.12
CA ALA A 369 7.10 21.11 -4.86
C ALA A 369 7.22 19.72 -4.19
N LEU A 370 7.28 19.65 -2.86
CA LEU A 370 7.25 18.37 -2.15
C LEU A 370 5.90 17.65 -2.33
N LEU A 371 4.80 18.40 -2.29
CA LEU A 371 3.45 17.88 -2.49
C LEU A 371 3.23 17.39 -3.92
N GLU A 372 3.73 18.11 -4.92
CA GLU A 372 3.61 17.72 -6.33
C GLU A 372 4.29 16.38 -6.59
N VAL A 373 5.53 16.22 -6.08
CA VAL A 373 6.26 14.94 -6.18
C VAL A 373 5.51 13.83 -5.44
N HIS A 374 5.00 14.08 -4.24
CA HIS A 374 4.22 13.09 -3.49
C HIS A 374 2.97 12.68 -4.26
N HIS A 375 2.18 13.63 -4.73
CA HIS A 375 0.90 13.39 -5.41
C HIS A 375 1.10 12.62 -6.72
N LYS A 376 2.06 13.04 -7.57
CA LYS A 376 2.37 12.35 -8.83
C LYS A 376 2.68 10.86 -8.57
N ASN A 377 3.58 10.59 -7.63
CA ASN A 377 4.01 9.23 -7.34
C ASN A 377 2.92 8.41 -6.62
N GLN A 378 2.08 9.03 -5.79
CA GLN A 378 0.92 8.38 -5.18
C GLN A 378 -0.11 7.95 -6.25
N GLU A 379 -0.33 8.80 -7.26
CA GLU A 379 -1.20 8.47 -8.39
C GLU A 379 -0.63 7.29 -9.20
N THR A 380 0.67 7.28 -9.49
CA THR A 380 1.34 6.14 -10.15
C THR A 380 1.16 4.85 -9.34
N VAL A 381 1.32 4.89 -8.02
CA VAL A 381 1.12 3.71 -7.16
C VAL A 381 -0.33 3.21 -7.22
N ASN A 382 -1.30 4.13 -7.17
CA ASN A 382 -2.71 3.78 -7.18
C ASN A 382 -3.15 3.22 -8.55
N ARG A 383 -2.72 3.86 -9.64
CA ARG A 383 -3.14 3.54 -11.01
C ARG A 383 -2.36 2.35 -11.59
N SER A 384 -1.04 2.40 -11.53
CA SER A 384 -0.16 1.44 -12.20
C SER A 384 0.14 0.22 -11.32
N PHE A 385 0.21 0.38 -9.99
CA PHE A 385 0.51 -0.71 -9.05
C PHE A 385 -0.71 -1.14 -8.19
N ARG A 386 -1.91 -0.66 -8.53
CA ARG A 386 -3.18 -1.01 -7.86
C ARG A 386 -3.19 -0.80 -6.34
N GLY A 387 -2.41 0.17 -5.85
CA GLY A 387 -2.32 0.47 -4.42
C GLY A 387 -1.62 -0.62 -3.59
N GLU A 388 -0.70 -1.38 -4.19
CA GLU A 388 0.05 -2.44 -3.51
C GLU A 388 0.85 -1.90 -2.30
N ALA A 389 0.73 -2.58 -1.16
CA ALA A 389 1.24 -2.09 0.12
C ALA A 389 2.77 -1.89 0.14
N GLY A 390 3.53 -2.73 -0.55
CA GLY A 390 4.97 -2.60 -0.68
C GLY A 390 5.41 -1.37 -1.48
N PHE A 391 4.74 -1.03 -2.58
CA PHE A 391 4.98 0.23 -3.30
C PHE A 391 4.57 1.46 -2.49
N VAL A 392 3.47 1.40 -1.75
CA VAL A 392 3.08 2.47 -0.80
C VAL A 392 4.15 2.63 0.29
N ALA A 393 4.69 1.54 0.83
CA ALA A 393 5.77 1.58 1.80
C ALA A 393 7.07 2.16 1.20
N SER A 394 7.40 1.83 -0.05
CA SER A 394 8.53 2.42 -0.78
C SER A 394 8.35 3.92 -1.00
N LEU A 395 7.15 4.37 -1.39
CA LEU A 395 6.82 5.80 -1.50
C LEU A 395 7.00 6.50 -0.15
N ASP A 396 6.46 5.92 0.93
CA ASP A 396 6.57 6.46 2.27
C ASP A 396 8.04 6.57 2.74
N ARG A 397 8.89 5.56 2.45
CA ARG A 397 10.32 5.59 2.77
C ARG A 397 11.06 6.66 1.96
N ALA A 398 10.81 6.74 0.66
CA ALA A 398 11.41 7.76 -0.19
C ALA A 398 11.02 9.18 0.26
N CYS A 399 9.74 9.41 0.57
CA CYS A 399 9.24 10.69 1.08
C CYS A 399 9.91 11.08 2.40
N ARG A 400 10.05 10.14 3.35
CA ARG A 400 10.80 10.42 4.59
C ARG A 400 12.23 10.83 4.31
N ASP A 401 12.89 10.24 3.32
CA ASP A 401 14.28 10.58 3.03
C ASP A 401 14.40 11.98 2.40
N PHE A 402 13.72 12.26 1.27
CA PHE A 402 13.90 13.55 0.58
C PHE A 402 13.25 14.74 1.29
N VAL A 403 12.23 14.53 2.14
CA VAL A 403 11.65 15.60 2.96
C VAL A 403 12.62 16.05 4.04
N ASN A 404 13.38 15.14 4.66
CA ASN A 404 14.31 15.48 5.75
C ASN A 404 15.75 15.72 5.27
N ARG A 405 16.12 15.25 4.08
CA ARG A 405 17.47 15.36 3.51
C ARG A 405 17.36 15.82 2.06
N ASN A 406 17.63 17.09 1.81
CA ASN A 406 17.63 17.70 0.48
C ASN A 406 18.57 18.92 0.40
N ALA A 407 18.64 19.55 -0.78
CA ALA A 407 19.51 20.70 -1.01
C ALA A 407 19.19 21.90 -0.10
N ALA A 408 17.91 22.13 0.25
CA ALA A 408 17.51 23.23 1.12
C ALA A 408 17.82 22.98 2.60
N THR A 409 17.80 21.72 3.04
CA THR A 409 18.17 21.33 4.41
C THR A 409 19.67 21.28 4.62
N GLY A 410 20.45 21.04 3.55
CA GLY A 410 21.88 20.75 3.66
C GLY A 410 22.11 19.56 4.59
N THR A 411 22.88 19.76 5.66
CA THR A 411 23.15 18.75 6.70
C THR A 411 22.14 18.73 7.84
N SER A 412 21.18 19.66 7.87
CA SER A 412 20.28 19.87 9.01
C SER A 412 18.85 19.43 8.73
N SER A 413 18.35 18.44 9.47
CA SER A 413 16.95 17.99 9.43
C SER A 413 15.94 19.03 9.96
N THR A 414 16.40 20.12 10.56
CA THR A 414 15.55 21.14 11.20
C THR A 414 14.92 22.15 10.24
N LYS A 415 15.44 22.26 9.00
CA LYS A 415 15.01 23.28 8.05
C LYS A 415 13.63 22.98 7.43
N SER A 416 13.35 21.73 7.07
CA SER A 416 12.04 21.33 6.53
C SER A 416 10.89 21.57 7.52
N PRO A 417 11.01 21.17 8.80
CA PRO A 417 10.04 21.53 9.84
C PRO A 417 9.82 23.05 9.97
N GLU A 418 10.89 23.85 9.95
CA GLU A 418 10.81 25.31 10.00
C GLU A 418 10.01 25.87 8.81
N LEU A 419 10.34 25.45 7.58
CA LEU A 419 9.65 25.92 6.37
C LEU A 419 8.19 25.49 6.35
N LEU A 420 7.88 24.26 6.76
CA LEU A 420 6.50 23.78 6.85
C LEU A 420 5.70 24.60 7.89
N ALA A 421 6.29 24.90 9.05
CA ALA A 421 5.65 25.73 10.06
C ALA A 421 5.44 27.18 9.59
N LYS A 422 6.38 27.75 8.83
CA LYS A 422 6.23 29.09 8.21
C LYS A 422 5.13 29.09 7.15
N HIS A 423 5.01 28.04 6.35
CA HIS A 423 3.93 27.91 5.38
C HIS A 423 2.57 27.80 6.07
N ALA A 424 2.45 26.97 7.10
CA ALA A 424 1.23 26.88 7.91
C ALA A 424 0.85 28.22 8.57
N ASP A 425 1.83 28.98 9.08
CA ASP A 425 1.62 30.34 9.60
C ASP A 425 1.09 31.30 8.52
N ALA A 426 1.62 31.22 7.29
CA ALA A 426 1.15 32.05 6.19
C ALA A 426 -0.30 31.72 5.80
N LEU A 427 -0.66 30.43 5.81
CA LEU A 427 -2.03 29.97 5.49
C LEU A 427 -3.07 30.49 6.49
N LEU A 428 -2.72 30.51 7.78
CA LEU A 428 -3.62 30.84 8.89
C LEU A 428 -3.70 32.33 9.24
N ARG A 429 -3.17 33.24 8.40
CA ARG A 429 -3.22 34.70 8.62
C ARG A 429 -4.38 35.36 7.86
N LYS A 430 -5.03 36.36 8.46
CA LYS A 430 -6.19 37.11 7.90
C LYS A 430 -6.02 37.68 6.49
N ASN A 431 -4.78 37.98 6.07
CA ASN A 431 -4.50 38.59 4.77
C ASN A 431 -4.24 37.56 3.66
N ASN A 432 -4.45 36.27 3.93
CA ASN A 432 -4.27 35.22 2.95
C ASN A 432 -5.52 35.12 2.05
N LYS A 433 -5.33 35.29 0.73
CA LYS A 433 -6.41 35.22 -0.26
C LYS A 433 -7.12 33.86 -0.27
N LEU A 434 -6.41 32.78 0.06
CA LEU A 434 -6.95 31.42 0.10
C LEU A 434 -7.97 31.21 1.24
N SER A 435 -7.98 32.07 2.27
CA SER A 435 -8.96 31.98 3.36
C SER A 435 -10.37 32.39 2.94
N GLU A 436 -10.54 33.08 1.81
CA GLU A 436 -11.83 33.54 1.30
C GLU A 436 -12.52 32.50 0.38
N GLU A 437 -11.76 31.54 -0.16
CA GLU A 437 -12.21 30.62 -1.23
C GLU A 437 -12.65 29.23 -0.74
N GLY A 438 -12.63 28.95 0.58
CA GLY A 438 -13.07 27.66 1.15
C GLY A 438 -12.08 26.49 1.02
N ASP A 439 -10.95 26.67 0.31
CA ASP A 439 -9.90 25.65 0.09
C ASP A 439 -8.86 25.60 1.24
N LEU A 440 -9.04 26.38 2.31
CA LEU A 440 -8.06 26.44 3.42
C LEU A 440 -7.87 25.08 4.10
N GLU A 441 -8.96 24.33 4.31
CA GLU A 441 -8.92 23.04 5.00
C GLU A 441 -8.15 21.98 4.19
N ASP A 442 -8.30 21.97 2.86
CA ASP A 442 -7.57 21.07 1.97
C ASP A 442 -6.08 21.40 1.95
N HIS A 443 -5.71 22.67 2.01
CA HIS A 443 -4.32 23.09 2.18
C HIS A 443 -3.74 22.66 3.54
N LEU A 444 -4.52 22.76 4.63
CA LEU A 444 -4.09 22.24 5.94
C LEU A 444 -3.92 20.72 5.92
N ASN A 445 -4.79 19.98 5.22
CA ASN A 445 -4.65 18.54 5.03
C ASN A 445 -3.36 18.20 4.27
N LYS A 446 -3.04 18.94 3.20
CA LYS A 446 -1.78 18.78 2.45
C LYS A 446 -0.55 19.02 3.34
N VAL A 447 -0.58 20.05 4.20
CA VAL A 447 0.48 20.29 5.20
C VAL A 447 0.65 19.08 6.12
N MET A 448 -0.47 18.48 6.56
CA MET A 448 -0.44 17.29 7.42
C MET A 448 0.07 16.04 6.70
N THR A 449 -0.14 15.92 5.38
CA THR A 449 0.47 14.86 4.56
C THR A 449 2.00 14.90 4.63
N LEU A 450 2.60 16.09 4.47
CA LEU A 450 4.05 16.25 4.61
C LEU A 450 4.52 16.10 6.05
N PHE A 451 3.74 16.58 7.02
CA PHE A 451 4.06 16.47 8.45
C PHE A 451 4.25 15.02 8.90
N LYS A 452 3.52 14.06 8.30
CA LYS A 452 3.71 12.61 8.53
C LYS A 452 5.16 12.17 8.29
N TYR A 453 5.83 12.78 7.33
CA TYR A 453 7.17 12.41 6.87
C TYR A 453 8.30 13.14 7.62
N ILE A 454 7.98 14.12 8.47
CA ILE A 454 8.99 14.84 9.25
C ILE A 454 9.55 13.96 10.37
N GLU A 455 10.88 13.90 10.48
CA GLU A 455 11.60 13.25 11.60
C GLU A 455 11.56 14.12 12.87
N ASP A 456 11.91 15.40 12.75
CA ASP A 456 12.02 16.36 13.86
C ASP A 456 10.71 17.14 14.10
N LYS A 457 9.69 16.44 14.61
CA LYS A 457 8.35 17.03 14.84
C LYS A 457 8.34 18.05 15.97
N ASP A 458 9.25 17.95 16.93
CA ASP A 458 9.43 18.93 17.99
C ASP A 458 9.89 20.30 17.47
N VAL A 459 10.74 20.32 16.44
CA VAL A 459 11.14 21.56 15.75
C VAL A 459 9.92 22.23 15.15
N PHE A 460 9.09 21.49 14.39
CA PHE A 460 7.83 22.00 13.87
C PHE A 460 6.95 22.54 15.00
N GLN A 461 6.82 21.81 16.12
CA GLN A 461 6.01 22.20 17.27
C GLN A 461 6.43 23.56 17.82
N THR A 462 7.72 23.76 18.08
CA THR A 462 8.22 24.97 18.72
C THR A 462 8.12 26.17 17.78
N PHE A 463 8.40 25.99 16.48
CA PHE A 463 8.14 27.03 15.48
C PHE A 463 6.65 27.36 15.39
N TYR A 464 5.79 26.35 15.28
CA TYR A 464 4.34 26.55 15.19
C TYR A 464 3.78 27.25 16.44
N THR A 465 4.22 26.84 17.64
CA THR A 465 3.84 27.46 18.92
C THR A 465 4.25 28.94 18.97
N THR A 466 5.47 29.25 18.53
CA THR A 466 5.99 30.62 18.49
C THR A 466 5.24 31.49 17.48
N LYS A 467 4.85 30.92 16.33
CA LYS A 467 4.05 31.64 15.34
C LYS A 467 2.60 31.82 15.79
N LEU A 468 1.97 30.78 16.34
CA LEU A 468 0.62 30.86 16.89
C LEU A 468 0.53 31.89 18.02
N SER A 469 1.52 31.96 18.93
CA SER A 469 1.52 32.97 20.00
C SER A 469 1.46 34.39 19.45
N LYS A 470 2.27 34.68 18.42
CA LYS A 470 2.26 35.97 17.73
C LYS A 470 0.93 36.22 17.02
N ARG A 471 0.34 35.21 16.36
CA ARG A 471 -0.95 35.37 15.68
C ARG A 471 -2.07 35.71 16.66
N LEU A 472 -2.13 35.02 17.80
CA LEU A 472 -3.10 35.26 18.86
C LEU A 472 -2.92 36.65 19.51
N ILE A 473 -1.70 36.98 19.95
CA ILE A 473 -1.39 38.30 20.58
C ILE A 473 -1.69 39.45 19.63
N HIS A 474 -1.42 39.29 18.33
CA HIS A 474 -1.62 40.35 17.37
C HIS A 474 -3.01 40.37 16.74
N GLY A 475 -3.85 39.37 17.00
CA GLY A 475 -5.20 39.25 16.45
C GLY A 475 -5.23 39.08 14.92
N VAL A 476 -4.21 38.41 14.36
CA VAL A 476 -4.02 38.26 12.90
C VAL A 476 -4.36 36.86 12.37
N SER A 477 -4.91 35.97 13.19
CA SER A 477 -5.42 34.65 12.77
C SER A 477 -6.63 34.78 11.85
N ALA A 478 -6.67 33.99 10.76
CA ALA A 478 -7.73 34.01 9.77
C ALA A 478 -9.11 33.70 10.38
N SER A 479 -9.19 32.60 11.14
CA SER A 479 -10.37 32.18 11.90
C SER A 479 -9.96 31.33 13.10
N ASP A 480 -10.65 31.49 14.22
CA ASP A 480 -10.43 30.67 15.43
C ASP A 480 -10.79 29.18 15.15
N GLU A 481 -11.75 28.94 14.26
CA GLU A 481 -12.17 27.59 13.87
C GLU A 481 -11.10 26.87 13.06
N SER A 482 -10.45 27.55 12.12
CA SER A 482 -9.34 26.98 11.33
C SER A 482 -8.11 26.69 12.20
N GLU A 483 -7.82 27.53 13.19
CA GLU A 483 -6.74 27.29 14.16
C GLU A 483 -7.08 26.06 15.05
N ALA A 484 -8.32 25.95 15.50
CA ALA A 484 -8.79 24.79 16.27
C ALA A 484 -8.74 23.50 15.44
N SER A 485 -9.13 23.55 14.15
CA SER A 485 -9.01 22.44 13.19
C SER A 485 -7.55 21.97 13.06
N MET A 486 -6.61 22.90 12.83
CA MET A 486 -5.19 22.55 12.72
C MET A 486 -4.64 21.91 14.01
N ILE A 487 -5.02 22.43 15.18
CA ILE A 487 -4.63 21.84 16.48
C ILE A 487 -5.23 20.44 16.65
N ALA A 488 -6.47 20.21 16.20
CA ALA A 488 -7.11 18.89 16.25
C ALA A 488 -6.34 17.87 15.39
N LYS A 489 -5.93 18.24 14.17
CA LYS A 489 -5.11 17.39 13.30
C LYS A 489 -3.74 17.07 13.89
N LEU A 490 -3.08 18.07 14.51
CA LEU A 490 -1.82 17.84 15.22
C LEU A 490 -2.00 16.92 16.42
N LYS A 491 -3.15 17.00 17.12
CA LYS A 491 -3.49 16.12 18.24
C LYS A 491 -3.73 14.69 17.78
N GLU A 492 -4.39 14.49 16.65
CA GLU A 492 -4.59 13.17 16.06
C GLU A 492 -3.24 12.52 15.67
N ALA A 493 -2.35 13.30 15.04
CA ALA A 493 -1.06 12.78 14.57
C ALA A 493 -0.02 12.54 15.68
N CYS A 494 0.00 13.34 16.75
CA CYS A 494 1.06 13.33 17.78
C CYS A 494 0.57 13.18 19.23
N GLY A 495 -0.75 13.15 19.45
CA GLY A 495 -1.36 12.99 20.77
C GLY A 495 -1.54 14.29 21.56
N PHE A 496 -2.10 14.14 22.76
CA PHE A 496 -2.52 15.25 23.62
C PHE A 496 -1.34 16.05 24.19
N GLU A 497 -0.28 15.40 24.66
CA GLU A 497 0.89 16.10 25.25
C GLU A 497 1.55 17.07 24.27
N TYR A 498 1.55 16.74 22.97
CA TYR A 498 2.11 17.57 21.91
C TYR A 498 1.31 18.87 21.70
N THR A 499 -0.01 18.82 21.88
CA THR A 499 -0.92 19.95 21.61
C THR A 499 -1.38 20.70 22.85
N ASN A 500 -1.07 20.21 24.05
CA ASN A 500 -1.52 20.77 25.32
C ASN A 500 -1.19 22.27 25.47
N LYS A 501 0.04 22.69 25.13
CA LYS A 501 0.43 24.12 25.16
C LYS A 501 -0.47 24.96 24.25
N LEU A 502 -0.71 24.49 23.01
CA LEU A 502 -1.51 25.21 22.01
C LEU A 502 -2.97 25.37 22.46
N GLN A 503 -3.58 24.31 23.00
CA GLN A 503 -4.96 24.36 23.52
C GLN A 503 -5.08 25.29 24.72
N ARG A 504 -4.08 25.28 25.59
CA ARG A 504 -4.05 26.17 26.74
C ARG A 504 -3.94 27.64 26.34
N MET A 505 -3.19 27.96 25.28
CA MET A 505 -3.11 29.31 24.74
C MET A 505 -4.50 29.85 24.33
N PHE A 506 -5.35 29.05 23.69
CA PHE A 506 -6.73 29.44 23.36
C PHE A 506 -7.59 29.70 24.60
N THR A 507 -7.45 28.82 25.60
CA THR A 507 -8.19 28.99 26.87
C THR A 507 -7.75 30.27 27.57
N ASP A 508 -6.44 30.55 27.60
CA ASP A 508 -5.90 31.76 28.21
C ASP A 508 -6.36 33.04 27.46
N MET A 509 -6.51 33.00 26.13
CA MET A 509 -7.08 34.13 25.36
C MET A 509 -8.51 34.45 25.82
N GLN A 510 -9.37 33.45 25.93
CA GLN A 510 -10.76 33.63 26.34
C GLN A 510 -10.84 34.14 27.80
N LEU A 511 -10.13 33.49 28.71
CA LEU A 511 -10.08 33.90 30.13
C LEU A 511 -9.56 35.32 30.30
N SER A 512 -8.57 35.72 29.49
CA SER A 512 -8.03 37.07 29.53
C SER A 512 -9.00 38.12 29.01
N LYS A 513 -9.80 37.78 28.00
CA LYS A 513 -10.85 38.65 27.48
C LYS A 513 -11.90 38.89 28.57
N ASP A 514 -12.40 37.81 29.17
CA ASP A 514 -13.39 37.89 30.26
C ASP A 514 -12.86 38.69 31.46
N LEU A 515 -11.58 38.51 31.82
CA LEU A 515 -10.92 39.26 32.88
C LEU A 515 -10.84 40.76 32.56
N THR A 516 -10.55 41.11 31.31
CA THR A 516 -10.45 42.50 30.86
C THR A 516 -11.81 43.17 30.82
N ASP A 517 -12.84 42.47 30.35
CA ASP A 517 -14.20 43.00 30.29
C ASP A 517 -14.76 43.24 31.70
N GLN A 518 -14.52 42.32 32.63
CA GLN A 518 -14.85 42.52 34.06
C GLN A 518 -14.05 43.65 34.72
N PHE A 519 -12.82 43.90 34.28
CA PHE A 519 -12.05 45.06 34.74
C PHE A 519 -12.68 46.36 34.25
N LYS A 520 -13.04 46.45 32.97
CA LYS A 520 -13.68 47.63 32.37
C LYS A 520 -15.00 47.97 33.08
N GLU A 521 -15.87 46.97 33.25
CA GLU A 521 -17.15 47.14 33.97
C GLU A 521 -16.93 47.69 35.39
N ARG A 522 -15.95 47.13 36.13
CA ARG A 522 -15.64 47.62 37.48
C ARG A 522 -15.07 49.03 37.48
N MET A 523 -14.28 49.40 36.48
CA MET A 523 -13.72 50.75 36.36
C MET A 523 -14.81 51.77 36.02
N GLU A 524 -15.75 51.44 35.14
CA GLU A 524 -16.90 52.29 34.78
C GLU A 524 -17.83 52.56 35.97
N VAL A 525 -17.96 51.60 36.90
CA VAL A 525 -18.77 51.78 38.12
C VAL A 525 -18.02 52.57 39.20
N ALA A 526 -16.69 52.42 39.29
CA ALA A 526 -15.90 52.96 40.40
C ALA A 526 -15.30 54.36 40.14
N HIS A 527 -15.30 54.83 38.89
CA HIS A 527 -14.62 56.06 38.48
C HIS A 527 -15.47 56.88 37.51
N ASP A 528 -15.32 58.20 37.55
CA ASP A 528 -15.95 59.10 36.58
C ASP A 528 -15.30 58.98 35.20
N ALA A 529 -16.05 59.33 34.15
CA ALA A 529 -15.57 59.24 32.76
C ALA A 529 -14.30 60.07 32.51
N ALA A 530 -14.10 61.18 33.24
CA ALA A 530 -12.89 62.00 33.16
C ALA A 530 -11.64 61.28 33.69
N ASP A 531 -11.80 60.31 34.58
CA ASP A 531 -10.71 59.50 35.14
C ASP A 531 -10.36 58.28 34.27
N LEU A 532 -11.09 58.06 33.16
CA LEU A 532 -10.98 56.93 32.24
C LEU A 532 -10.56 57.34 30.81
N ASP A 533 -9.68 58.34 30.70
CA ASP A 533 -9.23 58.89 29.40
C ASP A 533 -8.41 57.89 28.54
N VAL A 534 -7.94 56.78 29.14
CA VAL A 534 -7.14 55.75 28.44
C VAL A 534 -7.96 54.48 28.20
N ALA A 535 -8.28 54.21 26.93
CA ALA A 535 -8.86 52.92 26.53
C ALA A 535 -7.85 51.78 26.75
N PHE A 536 -8.14 50.89 27.69
CA PHE A 536 -7.22 49.85 28.14
C PHE A 536 -7.76 48.44 27.89
N SER A 537 -6.85 47.54 27.50
CA SER A 537 -7.12 46.11 27.34
C SER A 537 -5.88 45.33 27.73
N ALA A 538 -6.03 44.26 28.52
CA ALA A 538 -4.92 43.44 28.98
C ALA A 538 -4.98 42.03 28.40
N MET A 539 -3.82 41.45 28.11
CA MET A 539 -3.66 40.03 27.82
C MET A 539 -2.86 39.37 28.94
N VAL A 540 -3.55 38.65 29.83
CA VAL A 540 -2.96 37.93 30.96
C VAL A 540 -2.77 36.47 30.59
N LEU A 541 -1.52 36.06 30.41
CA LEU A 541 -1.13 34.78 29.84
C LEU A 541 -0.33 33.94 30.83
N GLY A 542 -0.50 32.62 30.79
CA GLY A 542 0.28 31.72 31.66
C GLY A 542 1.73 31.58 31.20
N THR A 543 2.70 31.95 32.03
CA THR A 543 4.14 31.93 31.70
C THR A 543 4.64 30.57 31.18
N ASN A 544 4.07 29.45 31.64
CA ASN A 544 4.53 28.11 31.28
C ASN A 544 4.02 27.59 29.93
N PHE A 545 3.02 28.25 29.33
CA PHE A 545 2.36 27.78 28.11
C PHE A 545 2.71 28.62 26.88
N TRP A 546 3.23 29.82 27.09
CA TRP A 546 3.53 30.78 26.04
C TRP A 546 5.04 30.94 25.88
N PRO A 547 5.59 30.91 24.64
CA PRO A 547 7.01 31.09 24.39
C PRO A 547 7.36 32.60 24.40
N LEU A 548 7.11 33.26 25.53
CA LEU A 548 7.30 34.70 25.69
C LEU A 548 8.35 34.96 26.76
N ASN A 549 9.44 35.61 26.34
CA ASN A 549 10.53 35.98 27.24
C ASN A 549 10.37 37.42 27.70
N ALA A 550 10.53 37.64 29.01
CA ALA A 550 10.60 38.98 29.58
C ALA A 550 11.89 39.68 29.15
N PRO A 551 11.83 40.91 28.62
CA PRO A 551 13.04 41.67 28.35
C PRO A 551 13.85 41.91 29.63
N ALA A 552 15.18 41.80 29.54
CA ALA A 552 16.08 41.95 30.68
C ALA A 552 16.36 43.42 31.09
N HIS A 553 15.73 44.39 30.42
CA HIS A 553 15.91 45.82 30.65
C HIS A 553 14.70 46.43 31.36
N ASN A 554 14.93 47.54 32.06
CA ASN A 554 13.88 48.30 32.71
C ASN A 554 13.05 49.06 31.69
N PHE A 555 11.81 49.40 32.05
CA PHE A 555 10.95 50.27 31.25
C PHE A 555 10.29 51.28 32.17
N ASN A 556 10.57 52.56 31.94
CA ASN A 556 9.94 53.64 32.68
C ASN A 556 8.52 53.85 32.13
N ILE A 557 7.53 53.55 32.97
CA ILE A 557 6.12 53.64 32.60
C ILE A 557 5.75 55.13 32.42
N PRO A 558 5.26 55.55 31.23
CA PRO A 558 4.87 56.95 31.02
C PRO A 558 3.77 57.41 31.99
N LYS A 559 3.88 58.65 32.46
CA LYS A 559 2.96 59.25 33.46
C LYS A 559 1.48 59.10 33.07
N ASN A 560 1.17 59.22 31.78
CA ASN A 560 -0.20 59.13 31.26
C ASN A 560 -0.86 57.76 31.45
N ILE A 561 -0.10 56.66 31.45
CA ILE A 561 -0.65 55.29 31.58
C ILE A 561 -0.44 54.70 32.97
N LEU A 562 0.38 55.33 33.81
CA LEU A 562 0.71 54.86 35.15
C LEU A 562 -0.53 54.65 36.05
N PRO A 563 -1.53 55.56 36.09
CA PRO A 563 -2.73 55.35 36.90
C PRO A 563 -3.49 54.08 36.50
N THR A 564 -3.67 53.86 35.20
CA THR A 564 -4.36 52.68 34.65
C THR A 564 -3.60 51.40 34.96
N TYR A 565 -2.27 51.42 34.83
CA TYR A 565 -1.38 50.33 35.21
C TYR A 565 -1.56 49.94 36.68
N GLU A 566 -1.53 50.91 37.60
CA GLU A 566 -1.68 50.65 39.03
C GLU A 566 -3.07 50.12 39.37
N ARG A 567 -4.12 50.68 38.78
CA ARG A 567 -5.51 50.22 38.96
C ARG A 567 -5.65 48.77 38.54
N PHE A 568 -5.13 48.40 37.36
CA PHE A 568 -5.17 47.01 36.90
C PHE A 568 -4.36 46.08 37.80
N GLN A 569 -3.18 46.49 38.26
CA GLN A 569 -2.36 45.69 39.16
C GLN A 569 -3.08 45.40 40.48
N ARG A 570 -3.70 46.41 41.10
CA ARG A 570 -4.51 46.24 42.33
C ARG A 570 -5.73 45.35 42.08
N TYR A 571 -6.44 45.57 40.97
CA TYR A 571 -7.58 44.73 40.57
C TYR A 571 -7.18 43.26 40.47
N TYR A 572 -6.11 42.96 39.75
CA TYR A 572 -5.63 41.60 39.54
C TYR A 572 -5.22 40.93 40.86
N GLN A 573 -4.44 41.62 41.69
CA GLN A 573 -4.01 41.11 42.99
C GLN A 573 -5.19 40.82 43.92
N SER A 574 -6.24 41.66 43.89
CA SER A 574 -7.45 41.44 44.70
C SER A 574 -8.21 40.17 44.30
N LYS A 575 -8.20 39.82 43.01
CA LYS A 575 -8.93 38.68 42.45
C LYS A 575 -8.12 37.38 42.46
N HIS A 576 -6.80 37.49 42.37
CA HIS A 576 -5.89 36.35 42.26
C HIS A 576 -4.76 36.46 43.29
N SER A 577 -5.04 35.97 44.50
CA SER A 577 -4.03 35.86 45.55
C SER A 577 -2.93 34.85 45.16
N GLY A 578 -1.67 35.19 45.49
CA GLY A 578 -0.51 34.34 45.22
C GLY A 578 0.02 34.37 43.78
N ARG A 579 -0.58 35.17 42.87
CA ARG A 579 -0.07 35.34 41.49
C ARG A 579 0.67 36.66 41.34
N LYS A 580 1.73 36.67 40.52
CA LYS A 580 2.51 37.86 40.18
C LYS A 580 2.42 38.14 38.69
N LEU A 581 2.11 39.39 38.32
CA LEU A 581 2.14 39.85 36.94
C LEU A 581 3.56 40.25 36.53
N THR A 582 3.96 39.84 35.33
CA THR A 582 5.18 40.31 34.65
C THR A 582 4.75 40.94 33.33
N TRP A 583 5.06 42.22 33.14
CA TRP A 583 4.59 42.98 31.98
C TRP A 583 5.57 42.85 30.81
N LEU A 584 5.03 42.51 29.64
CA LEU A 584 5.80 42.32 28.41
C LEU A 584 5.55 43.46 27.42
N TRP A 585 6.20 44.60 27.66
CA TRP A 585 6.00 45.84 26.90
C TRP A 585 6.35 45.74 25.41
N ASN A 586 7.24 44.83 25.04
CA ASN A 586 7.63 44.57 23.66
C ASN A 586 6.48 44.01 22.79
N TYR A 587 5.47 43.36 23.38
CA TYR A 587 4.31 42.83 22.67
C TYR A 587 3.10 43.77 22.67
N SER A 588 3.16 44.86 23.44
CA SER A 588 2.08 45.81 23.60
C SER A 588 1.93 46.73 22.38
N LYS A 589 0.68 47.08 22.07
CA LYS A 589 0.29 48.01 21.01
C LYS A 589 -0.43 49.20 21.62
N ASN A 590 -0.16 50.39 21.08
CA ASN A 590 -0.74 51.63 21.56
C ASN A 590 -1.24 52.45 20.37
N GLU A 591 -2.23 53.29 20.61
CA GLU A 591 -2.75 54.24 19.63
C GLU A 591 -2.57 55.65 20.19
N LEU A 592 -1.78 56.47 19.50
CA LEU A 592 -1.51 57.84 19.90
C LEU A 592 -2.14 58.80 18.91
N ARG A 593 -2.87 59.80 19.43
CA ARG A 593 -3.47 60.85 18.61
C ARG A 593 -2.56 62.07 18.59
N THR A 594 -2.20 62.55 17.41
CA THR A 594 -1.42 63.79 17.27
C THR A 594 -2.31 65.00 17.47
N ASN A 595 -1.93 65.91 18.37
CA ASN A 595 -2.65 67.15 18.64
C ASN A 595 -1.93 68.42 18.14
N TYR A 596 -0.64 68.32 17.79
CA TYR A 596 0.20 69.45 17.36
C TYR A 596 0.13 69.75 15.84
N LEU A 597 -0.59 68.93 15.08
CA LEU A 597 -0.72 69.03 13.62
C LEU A 597 -2.11 69.53 13.22
N ASN A 598 -2.20 70.24 12.08
CA ASN A 598 -3.48 70.67 11.50
C ASN A 598 -4.43 69.50 11.23
N GLN A 599 -3.88 68.36 10.78
CA GLN A 599 -4.62 67.11 10.62
C GLN A 599 -4.31 66.18 11.79
N LYS A 600 -5.34 65.65 12.46
CA LYS A 600 -5.18 64.66 13.53
C LYS A 600 -4.91 63.29 12.92
N TYR A 601 -3.71 62.76 13.14
CA TYR A 601 -3.33 61.39 12.79
C TYR A 601 -3.44 60.47 14.00
N ILE A 602 -3.66 59.18 13.75
CA ILE A 602 -3.60 58.11 14.75
C ILE A 602 -2.37 57.27 14.45
N LEU A 603 -1.38 57.31 15.34
CA LEU A 603 -0.15 56.54 15.24
C LEU A 603 -0.33 55.21 16.00
N MET A 604 -0.26 54.09 15.29
CA MET A 604 -0.19 52.76 15.92
C MET A 604 1.27 52.47 16.25
N THR A 605 1.59 52.35 17.54
CA THR A 605 2.97 52.26 18.00
C THR A 605 3.18 51.04 18.92
N SER A 606 4.42 50.57 19.03
CA SER A 606 4.83 49.72 20.15
C SER A 606 4.89 50.54 21.45
N SER A 607 4.97 49.90 22.62
CA SER A 607 5.14 50.64 23.89
C SER A 607 6.47 51.37 23.99
N TYR A 608 7.52 50.85 23.34
CA TYR A 608 8.81 51.54 23.24
C TYR A 608 8.72 52.82 22.40
N GLN A 609 8.06 52.75 21.24
CA GLN A 609 7.78 53.93 20.42
C GLN A 609 6.91 54.95 21.15
N MET A 610 5.89 54.50 21.89
CA MET A 610 5.06 55.39 22.70
C MET A 610 5.87 56.09 23.80
N ALA A 611 6.72 55.36 24.52
CA ALA A 611 7.52 55.92 25.60
C ALA A 611 8.42 57.07 25.12
N VAL A 612 8.94 56.96 23.89
CA VAL A 612 9.68 58.03 23.20
C VAL A 612 8.76 59.19 22.85
N LEU A 613 7.67 58.94 22.12
CA LEU A 613 6.81 60.01 21.59
C LEU A 613 6.14 60.85 22.67
N VAL A 614 5.82 60.26 23.83
CA VAL A 614 5.22 60.99 24.96
C VAL A 614 6.19 62.00 25.58
N GLN A 615 7.52 61.82 25.45
CA GLN A 615 8.50 62.81 25.94
C GLN A 615 8.38 64.15 25.19
N TYR A 616 7.90 64.11 23.94
CA TYR A 616 7.72 65.29 23.10
C TYR A 616 6.45 66.09 23.42
N ASN A 617 5.69 65.71 24.45
CA ASN A 617 4.61 66.55 24.97
C ASN A 617 5.15 67.73 25.81
N GLU A 618 6.36 67.59 26.37
CA GLU A 618 7.01 68.60 27.22
C GLU A 618 8.26 69.23 26.55
N ASN A 619 8.78 68.62 25.48
CA ASN A 619 10.04 69.01 24.81
C ASN A 619 9.90 68.92 23.28
N ASP A 620 10.53 69.82 22.53
CA ASP A 620 10.51 69.75 21.05
C ASP A 620 11.75 69.04 20.47
N THR A 621 12.84 69.01 21.23
CA THR A 621 14.16 68.48 20.84
C THR A 621 14.72 67.65 21.98
N LEU A 622 15.20 66.44 21.69
CA LEU A 622 15.81 65.53 22.68
C LEU A 622 17.02 64.81 22.09
N SER A 623 18.07 64.67 22.88
CA SER A 623 19.24 63.83 22.56
C SER A 623 18.98 62.35 22.85
N LEU A 624 19.81 61.49 22.26
CA LEU A 624 19.74 60.04 22.48
C LEU A 624 19.90 59.66 23.96
N ASP A 625 20.82 60.29 24.68
CA ASP A 625 21.08 59.98 26.09
C ASP A 625 19.95 60.46 27.02
N GLU A 626 19.29 61.57 26.69
CA GLU A 626 18.09 62.03 27.39
C GLU A 626 16.94 61.04 27.21
N LEU A 627 16.75 60.53 25.98
CA LEU A 627 15.72 59.53 25.68
C LEU A 627 16.00 58.18 26.35
N VAL A 628 17.25 57.73 26.42
CA VAL A 628 17.66 56.54 27.18
C VAL A 628 17.28 56.72 28.66
N THR A 629 17.64 57.86 29.25
CA THR A 629 17.35 58.16 30.66
C THR A 629 15.84 58.20 30.92
N ALA A 630 15.08 58.88 30.06
CA ALA A 630 13.65 59.05 30.22
C ALA A 630 12.87 57.74 30.08
N THR A 631 13.26 56.87 29.14
CA THR A 631 12.51 55.65 28.81
C THR A 631 13.01 54.40 29.55
N GLY A 632 14.27 54.40 30.01
CA GLY A 632 14.93 53.23 30.59
C GLY A 632 15.33 52.16 29.56
N ILE A 633 15.16 52.44 28.26
CA ILE A 633 15.41 51.50 27.17
C ILE A 633 16.90 51.55 26.78
N PRO A 634 17.57 50.40 26.54
CA PRO A 634 18.97 50.37 26.12
C PRO A 634 19.24 51.13 24.81
N LYS A 635 20.40 51.81 24.72
CA LYS A 635 20.81 52.64 23.57
C LYS A 635 20.69 51.91 22.22
N GLU A 636 21.07 50.63 22.16
CA GLU A 636 20.99 49.80 20.94
C GLU A 636 19.56 49.62 20.44
N LEU A 637 18.63 49.25 21.32
CA LEU A 637 17.23 49.04 20.99
C LEU A 637 16.54 50.37 20.67
N LEU A 638 16.84 51.40 21.45
CA LEU A 638 16.28 52.73 21.28
C LEU A 638 16.69 53.35 19.93
N SER A 639 17.93 53.15 19.50
CA SER A 639 18.41 53.61 18.19
C SER A 639 17.61 52.98 17.04
N GLN A 640 17.23 51.70 17.15
CA GLN A 640 16.39 51.04 16.15
C GLN A 640 14.95 51.59 16.17
N VAL A 641 14.40 51.83 17.36
CA VAL A 641 13.09 52.46 17.53
C VAL A 641 13.06 53.85 16.88
N LEU A 642 14.09 54.67 17.15
CA LEU A 642 14.23 56.01 16.59
C LEU A 642 14.41 55.99 15.07
N ALA A 643 15.20 55.05 14.53
CA ALA A 643 15.34 54.89 13.09
C ALA A 643 13.99 54.65 12.38
N VAL A 644 13.07 53.91 13.00
CA VAL A 644 11.70 53.72 12.47
C VAL A 644 10.90 55.02 12.50
N LEU A 645 10.97 55.79 13.59
CA LEU A 645 10.26 57.06 13.73
C LEU A 645 10.79 58.14 12.77
N VAL A 646 12.12 58.20 12.58
CA VAL A 646 12.79 59.10 11.61
C VAL A 646 12.44 58.71 10.18
N LYS A 647 12.49 57.41 9.85
CA LYS A 647 12.09 56.91 8.54
C LYS A 647 10.62 57.21 8.23
N ALA A 648 9.76 57.12 9.24
CA ALA A 648 8.36 57.52 9.13
C ALA A 648 8.16 59.04 9.05
N LYS A 649 9.24 59.83 9.23
CA LYS A 649 9.24 61.29 9.31
C LYS A 649 8.43 61.86 10.46
N VAL A 650 8.20 61.08 11.52
CA VAL A 650 7.57 61.57 12.75
C VAL A 650 8.59 62.37 13.57
N LEU A 651 9.84 61.91 13.57
CA LEU A 651 10.99 62.63 14.11
C LEU A 651 11.92 63.04 12.96
N ILE A 652 12.70 64.09 13.17
CA ILE A 652 13.77 64.56 12.29
C ILE A 652 15.09 64.38 13.04
N ASN A 653 16.15 63.99 12.33
CA ASN A 653 17.50 63.90 12.86
C ASN A 653 18.40 64.66 11.89
N GLU A 654 18.65 65.94 12.19
CA GLU A 654 19.51 66.82 11.39
C GLU A 654 20.94 66.89 11.95
N GLU A 655 21.09 66.75 13.27
CA GLU A 655 22.36 66.71 13.99
C GLU A 655 22.61 65.33 14.63
N THR A 656 23.87 64.95 14.77
CA THR A 656 24.28 63.63 15.28
C THR A 656 23.69 63.37 16.67
N GLU A 657 22.95 62.27 16.82
CA GLU A 657 22.29 61.85 18.08
C GLU A 657 21.25 62.82 18.66
N GLN A 658 20.77 63.81 17.88
CA GLN A 658 19.66 64.70 18.25
C GLN A 658 18.40 64.39 17.44
N TYR A 659 17.24 64.43 18.09
CA TYR A 659 15.96 64.07 17.50
C TYR A 659 14.90 65.14 17.79
N ASP A 660 14.37 65.74 16.74
CA ASP A 660 13.36 66.80 16.80
C ASP A 660 11.98 66.28 16.39
N LEU A 661 10.92 66.77 17.03
CA LEU A 661 9.55 66.51 16.59
C LEU A 661 9.30 67.18 15.24
N ASN A 662 8.72 66.46 14.26
CA ASN A 662 8.43 67.06 12.96
C ASN A 662 7.11 67.84 12.94
N PRO A 663 7.10 69.19 12.96
CA PRO A 663 5.86 69.98 12.94
C PRO A 663 5.11 69.91 11.59
N SER A 664 5.77 69.42 10.54
CA SER A 664 5.24 69.31 9.18
C SER A 664 4.94 67.88 8.74
N PHE A 665 4.74 66.95 9.68
CA PHE A 665 4.42 65.55 9.38
C PHE A 665 3.17 65.42 8.50
N LYS A 666 3.29 64.65 7.41
CA LYS A 666 2.19 64.34 6.48
C LYS A 666 2.20 62.87 6.11
N SER A 667 1.02 62.24 6.10
CA SER A 667 0.83 60.85 5.68
C SER A 667 -0.39 60.74 4.77
N LYS A 668 -0.34 59.78 3.83
CA LYS A 668 -1.50 59.45 2.96
C LYS A 668 -2.65 58.81 3.74
N LYS A 669 -2.38 58.22 4.92
CA LYS A 669 -3.37 57.55 5.76
C LYS A 669 -3.51 58.30 7.09
N ILE A 670 -4.75 58.48 7.55
CA ILE A 670 -5.07 59.06 8.88
C ILE A 670 -4.55 58.15 9.99
N ARG A 671 -4.73 56.83 9.84
CA ARG A 671 -4.18 55.81 10.74
C ARG A 671 -2.87 55.28 10.18
N VAL A 672 -1.77 55.55 10.86
CA VAL A 672 -0.41 55.23 10.42
C VAL A 672 0.15 54.12 11.29
N ASN A 673 0.53 52.99 10.68
CA ASN A 673 1.13 51.89 11.42
C ASN A 673 2.65 52.01 11.49
N LEU A 674 3.15 52.40 12.66
CA LEU A 674 4.58 52.52 12.97
C LEU A 674 5.12 51.26 13.67
N ASN A 675 4.23 50.42 14.23
CA ASN A 675 4.59 49.16 14.85
C ASN A 675 4.86 48.08 13.77
N GLN A 676 5.97 48.23 13.07
CA GLN A 676 6.45 47.28 12.06
C GLN A 676 7.58 46.42 12.64
N PRO A 677 7.59 45.10 12.37
CA PRO A 677 8.63 44.21 12.85
C PRO A 677 9.99 44.57 12.25
N ILE A 678 11.04 44.57 13.09
CA ILE A 678 12.41 44.88 12.67
C ILE A 678 13.01 43.64 11.99
N LYS A 679 13.56 43.79 10.78
CA LYS A 679 14.05 42.64 9.97
C LYS A 679 15.14 41.81 10.67
N ALA A 680 16.01 42.43 11.45
CA ALA A 680 17.07 41.74 12.19
C ALA A 680 16.52 40.78 13.27
N GLU A 681 15.44 41.18 13.94
CA GLU A 681 14.76 40.39 14.98
C GLU A 681 14.20 39.08 14.43
N VAL A 682 13.72 39.09 13.18
CA VAL A 682 13.16 37.90 12.51
C VAL A 682 14.22 36.82 12.26
N LYS A 683 15.47 37.19 11.93
CA LYS A 683 16.56 36.23 11.75
C LYS A 683 17.04 35.65 13.08
N GLN A 684 17.08 36.49 14.12
CA GLN A 684 17.46 36.06 15.47
C GLN A 684 16.42 35.08 16.06
N GLU A 685 15.13 35.30 15.80
CA GLU A 685 14.03 34.43 16.25
C GLU A 685 14.24 32.96 15.84
N SER A 686 14.59 32.68 14.58
CA SER A 686 14.79 31.29 14.13
C SER A 686 15.93 30.60 14.88
N SER A 687 17.03 31.33 15.16
CA SER A 687 18.14 30.77 15.93
C SER A 687 17.76 30.50 17.38
N ASP A 688 16.99 31.40 18.00
CA ASP A 688 16.61 31.27 19.40
C ASP A 688 15.61 30.13 19.60
N VAL A 689 14.65 29.95 18.67
CA VAL A 689 13.74 28.80 18.66
C VAL A 689 14.52 27.48 18.59
N LEU A 690 15.55 27.38 17.74
CA LEU A 690 16.36 26.18 17.63
C LEU A 690 17.16 25.89 18.92
N LYS A 691 17.71 26.93 19.57
CA LYS A 691 18.38 26.76 20.88
C LYS A 691 17.42 26.21 21.93
N THR A 692 16.19 26.73 21.99
CA THR A 692 15.16 26.22 22.91
C THR A 692 14.84 24.76 22.62
N VAL A 693 14.76 24.36 21.34
CA VAL A 693 14.56 22.95 20.97
C VAL A 693 15.70 22.08 21.47
N ASP A 694 16.96 22.48 21.25
CA ASP A 694 18.13 21.71 21.68
C ASP A 694 18.20 21.56 23.21
N GLU A 695 17.87 22.61 23.95
CA GLU A 695 17.76 22.57 25.41
C GLU A 695 16.64 21.64 25.88
N ASP A 696 15.45 21.74 25.29
CA ASP A 696 14.31 20.88 25.62
C ASP A 696 14.62 19.41 25.33
N ARG A 697 15.27 19.10 24.19
CA ARG A 697 15.71 17.74 23.83
C ARG A 697 16.59 17.12 24.91
N LYS A 698 17.53 17.90 25.48
CA LYS A 698 18.40 17.44 26.57
C LYS A 698 17.58 16.98 27.78
N TYR A 699 16.60 17.77 28.20
CA TYR A 699 15.74 17.42 29.34
C TYR A 699 14.82 16.24 29.05
N VAL A 700 14.26 16.16 27.85
CA VAL A 700 13.42 15.03 27.42
C VAL A 700 14.21 13.72 27.44
N ILE A 701 15.44 13.72 26.93
CA ILE A 701 16.32 12.53 26.97
C ILE A 701 16.61 12.13 28.41
N GLN A 702 17.01 13.10 29.26
CA GLN A 702 17.30 12.82 30.68
C GLN A 702 16.09 12.26 31.43
N ALA A 703 14.92 12.88 31.30
CA ALA A 703 13.69 12.42 31.94
C ALA A 703 13.27 11.02 31.45
N THR A 704 13.47 10.73 30.15
CA THR A 704 13.18 9.41 29.57
C THR A 704 14.10 8.34 30.15
N ILE A 705 15.40 8.60 30.25
CA ILE A 705 16.37 7.69 30.87
C ILE A 705 15.98 7.41 32.32
N VAL A 706 15.72 8.45 33.12
CA VAL A 706 15.31 8.31 34.53
C VAL A 706 14.04 7.48 34.65
N ARG A 707 13.03 7.71 33.80
CA ARG A 707 11.78 6.93 33.79
C ARG A 707 12.02 5.45 33.49
N ILE A 708 12.83 5.13 32.48
CA ILE A 708 13.16 3.75 32.10
C ILE A 708 13.93 3.07 33.24
N MET A 709 14.96 3.73 33.76
CA MET A 709 15.81 3.21 34.83
C MET A 709 15.02 3.02 36.14
N LYS A 710 14.11 3.93 36.49
CA LYS A 710 13.24 3.79 37.67
C LYS A 710 12.34 2.55 37.59
N ALA A 711 11.85 2.22 36.41
CA ALA A 711 10.99 1.06 36.18
C ALA A 711 11.76 -0.26 36.11
N ARG A 712 12.94 -0.25 35.48
CA ARG A 712 13.73 -1.47 35.18
C ARG A 712 14.77 -1.79 36.26
N LYS A 713 15.14 -0.81 37.08
CA LYS A 713 16.15 -0.83 38.15
C LYS A 713 17.58 -1.06 37.70
N THR A 714 17.81 -2.03 36.81
CA THR A 714 19.13 -2.34 36.26
C THR A 714 19.02 -2.55 34.76
N MET A 715 19.94 -1.97 33.98
CA MET A 715 19.92 -2.10 32.53
C MET A 715 21.31 -1.99 31.91
N LYS A 716 21.56 -2.76 30.85
CA LYS A 716 22.77 -2.63 30.02
C LYS A 716 22.72 -1.39 29.14
N ASN A 717 23.87 -0.74 28.96
CA ASN A 717 24.00 0.51 28.20
C ASN A 717 23.39 0.42 26.78
N GLN A 718 23.67 -0.64 26.03
CA GLN A 718 23.16 -0.78 24.66
C GLN A 718 21.64 -0.96 24.61
N VAL A 719 21.07 -1.70 25.57
CA VAL A 719 19.62 -1.88 25.68
C VAL A 719 18.95 -0.57 26.10
N LEU A 720 19.57 0.17 27.03
CA LEU A 720 19.09 1.49 27.44
C LEU A 720 19.05 2.47 26.28
N ILE A 721 20.13 2.55 25.49
CA ILE A 721 20.17 3.42 24.31
C ILE A 721 19.08 3.04 23.30
N GLN A 722 18.84 1.75 23.07
CA GLN A 722 17.78 1.28 22.17
C GLN A 722 16.38 1.63 22.69
N GLU A 723 16.10 1.41 23.98
CA GLU A 723 14.79 1.70 24.58
C GLU A 723 14.52 3.21 24.64
N VAL A 724 15.54 4.03 24.95
CA VAL A 724 15.46 5.51 24.89
C VAL A 724 15.19 5.98 23.46
N THR A 725 15.92 5.45 22.47
CA THR A 725 15.74 5.81 21.06
C THR A 725 14.32 5.47 20.59
N SER A 726 13.83 4.28 20.93
CA SER A 726 12.48 3.83 20.59
C SER A 726 11.40 4.76 21.16
N GLN A 727 11.47 5.11 22.45
CA GLN A 727 10.46 5.97 23.09
C GLN A 727 10.48 7.42 22.57
N ILE A 728 11.66 7.96 22.23
CA ILE A 728 11.82 9.35 21.78
C ILE A 728 11.56 9.54 20.29
N SER A 729 11.74 8.49 19.47
CA SER A 729 11.59 8.53 18.00
C SER A 729 10.26 9.08 17.49
N THR A 730 9.23 9.08 18.33
CA THR A 730 7.91 9.66 18.02
C THR A 730 7.92 11.19 17.95
N ARG A 731 8.88 11.85 18.62
CA ARG A 731 9.02 13.31 18.71
C ARG A 731 10.18 13.84 17.87
N PHE A 732 11.33 13.20 17.94
CA PHE A 732 12.52 13.53 17.16
C PHE A 732 13.47 12.33 17.09
N ALA A 733 14.44 12.36 16.17
CA ALA A 733 15.47 11.33 16.07
C ALA A 733 16.66 11.65 16.99
N PRO A 734 16.81 11.00 18.18
CA PRO A 734 17.90 11.32 19.09
C PRO A 734 19.24 10.81 18.56
N ARG A 735 20.28 11.64 18.62
CA ARG A 735 21.64 11.20 18.27
C ARG A 735 22.24 10.43 19.44
N ILE A 736 22.89 9.30 19.16
CA ILE A 736 23.55 8.47 20.18
C ILE A 736 24.52 9.27 21.08
N PRO A 737 25.34 10.22 20.56
CA PRO A 737 26.18 11.07 21.41
C PRO A 737 25.40 11.89 22.44
N ASP A 738 24.21 12.38 22.11
CA ASP A 738 23.38 13.17 23.02
C ASP A 738 22.81 12.31 24.15
N ILE A 739 22.44 11.06 23.84
CA ILE A 739 22.01 10.07 24.85
C ILE A 739 23.18 9.73 25.80
N LYS A 740 24.38 9.50 25.28
CA LYS A 740 25.57 9.24 26.11
C LYS A 740 25.88 10.41 27.05
N LYS A 741 25.86 11.64 26.53
CA LYS A 741 26.05 12.85 27.33
C LYS A 741 24.98 13.00 28.42
N ALA A 742 23.74 12.64 28.12
CA ALA A 742 22.66 12.63 29.11
C ALA A 742 22.88 11.56 30.20
N ILE A 743 23.35 10.37 29.85
CA ILE A 743 23.75 9.32 30.82
C ILE A 743 24.86 9.84 31.74
N ASP A 744 25.91 10.45 31.17
CA ASP A 744 27.02 11.01 31.96
C ASP A 744 26.51 12.09 32.95
N THR A 745 25.62 12.97 32.49
CA THR A 745 25.00 13.98 33.37
C THR A 745 24.15 13.35 34.48
N LEU A 746 23.48 12.21 34.22
CA LEU A 746 22.65 11.52 35.20
C LEU A 746 23.47 10.70 36.20
N LEU A 747 24.65 10.22 35.81
CA LEU A 747 25.65 9.63 36.71
C LEU A 747 26.19 10.71 37.67
N GLU A 748 26.56 11.88 37.15
CA GLU A 748 27.03 13.02 37.96
C GLU A 748 25.98 13.53 38.95
N LYS A 749 24.70 13.46 38.57
CA LYS A 749 23.57 13.84 39.43
C LYS A 749 23.06 12.73 40.33
N GLU A 750 23.74 11.57 40.36
CA GLU A 750 23.41 10.43 41.21
C GLU A 750 21.99 9.86 40.99
N TYR A 751 21.41 10.04 39.81
CA TYR A 751 20.14 9.36 39.45
C TYR A 751 20.35 7.89 39.08
N ILE A 752 21.53 7.59 38.54
CA ILE A 752 21.98 6.26 38.15
C ILE A 752 23.45 6.08 38.54
N GLU A 753 23.89 4.84 38.70
CA GLU A 753 25.29 4.48 38.95
C GLU A 753 25.71 3.30 38.07
N ARG A 754 27.01 3.02 37.98
CA ARG A 754 27.50 1.80 37.32
C ARG A 754 27.49 0.64 38.31
N ALA A 755 27.04 -0.53 37.87
CA ALA A 755 27.04 -1.72 38.71
C ALA A 755 28.46 -2.17 39.05
N ASP A 756 28.65 -2.69 40.27
CA ASP A 756 29.95 -3.16 40.75
C ASP A 756 30.55 -4.22 39.83
N GLY A 757 31.76 -3.93 39.34
CA GLY A 757 32.51 -4.81 38.43
C GLY A 757 32.03 -4.83 36.97
N GLN A 758 30.95 -4.12 36.60
CA GLN A 758 30.41 -4.11 35.23
C GLN A 758 30.23 -2.68 34.70
N ARG A 759 31.17 -2.22 33.86
CA ARG A 759 31.14 -0.87 33.28
C ARG A 759 29.97 -0.63 32.32
N ASP A 760 29.37 -1.67 31.77
CA ASP A 760 28.29 -1.60 30.78
C ASP A 760 26.88 -1.71 31.38
N VAL A 761 26.77 -1.87 32.71
CA VAL A 761 25.50 -2.00 33.42
C VAL A 761 25.28 -0.79 34.33
N PHE A 762 24.08 -0.22 34.24
CA PHE A 762 23.64 0.86 35.10
C PHE A 762 22.59 0.37 36.10
N ASN A 763 22.67 0.88 37.33
CA ASN A 763 21.67 0.73 38.38
C ASN A 763 20.99 2.09 38.65
N TYR A 764 19.72 2.06 39.03
CA TYR A 764 18.96 3.25 39.42
C TYR A 764 19.08 3.50 40.93
N VAL A 765 19.40 4.73 41.32
CA VAL A 765 19.83 5.08 42.69
C VAL A 765 18.81 5.92 43.47
N ALA A 766 17.95 6.68 42.77
CA ALA A 766 17.13 7.76 43.36
C ALA A 766 15.73 7.38 43.89
#